data_AF-A0A0V0XJX7-F1
#
_entry.id   AF-A0A0V0XJX7-F1
#
_cell.length_a   1.000
_cell.length_b   1.000
_cell.length_c   1.000
_cell.angle_alpha   90.00
_cell.angle_beta   90.00
_cell.angle_gamma   90.00
#
_symmetry.space_group_name_H-M   'P 1'
#
loop_
_entity.id
_entity.type
_entity.pdbx_description
1 polymer ?
#
loop_
_entity_poly.entity_id
_entity_poly.type
_entity_poly.pdbx_seq_one_letter_code
_entity_poly.pdbx_strand_id
1 'polypeptide(L)'
;MNHVFFQFVPYQNFTQHFVMLRTYAEDLESDAFNAEEYVERLAWRLTGPSGSDKIDAVFLNAALEEEISNLQILFDQCQGKIRNLENQCREEEETFCTALEKLVSENEIADGKLKTLNERVNSVAARVVHLGDQLQSVTAPRARAFEAYQLMVHFNEFLSDQPLESETFTDPDKLVEAGEVIYKLHVVAMELPKEKYEAVQTRIAYKYDELEKMLIEEFVRHHHANAKQKMKQIANVLSQFNGYSQAIDAYVEQCQWQSFRGGDIFTDIWNLLQKHDPVINDVFPNPQQVMSKLVLNIYHGKLQGYVRSKLSNASDPELYLSSLYDLFQKNNKLVDKMTAELVCCPEKDFILMLTNYLHDQCKSILQKFYEKNGHVKKSGFSGIQDLKRDLQARLMQDTRTNYSLLSEEVAINILQETKLAFHRCGVLSSANDLSENVRQILDILMQYLCREHLEYAVDLAVNAIQSNESQGVKDFLNILRQTAAISHLLEKQIDDSSTSCLEHAKSLLETIETKLDKGVDKMLTTIVGHVRFILTTEQKKQEFKPEEDDNNGAEIPLCSNACSMACKYLSQQIAIMNESLDGSNLENTLTELVVRFHRVIVDHIYQFQYNSQGAMLLLCDVSEYRKVVSELNIPIAKKLFVTLHALCNLLIVSSDHLLAACSSNTLEHFDKSILMNFVQLRADCKALRLLKHSSNFSRWITSRSERVRSACGRWVLPNFRHSSTATVQRKRIFTCAIRLVDALLVWSVKWHLIPFLILVGYSLLGGCLFHILEGGPSTAVNRSTRPYILRARVHTASDYQKEATLQLWRILGKDVNDTERWQQVQDTWIWYNSKALEPEAAMPCPKFELPKPKLELNFWTSVYYAVTDMATLCLVQQEAKYSP
;
A
#
# COMPACT_ATOMS: atom_id res chain seq x y z
N MET A 1 46.78 -22.18 46.32
CA MET A 1 47.41 -23.42 45.82
C MET A 1 46.40 -24.55 45.91
N ASN A 2 45.92 -24.99 44.75
CA ASN A 2 45.76 -26.39 44.34
C ASN A 2 45.08 -27.44 45.24
N HIS A 3 44.02 -27.99 44.65
CA HIS A 3 43.72 -29.42 44.43
C HIS A 3 43.02 -30.26 45.53
N VAL A 4 41.73 -30.50 45.28
CA VAL A 4 41.08 -31.81 44.95
C VAL A 4 41.39 -33.01 45.85
N PHE A 5 40.34 -33.62 46.41
CA PHE A 5 40.05 -35.06 46.24
C PHE A 5 38.54 -35.34 46.32
N PHE A 6 37.97 -35.65 45.16
CA PHE A 6 36.66 -36.26 44.97
C PHE A 6 36.73 -37.74 45.38
N GLN A 7 35.73 -38.24 46.10
CA GLN A 7 35.47 -39.68 46.21
C GLN A 7 34.10 -39.99 45.60
N PHE A 8 34.13 -40.91 44.65
CA PHE A 8 33.09 -41.30 43.72
C PHE A 8 31.87 -41.97 44.39
N VAL A 9 30.68 -41.50 44.04
CA VAL A 9 29.40 -42.25 44.00
C VAL A 9 28.95 -42.21 42.52
N PRO A 10 28.33 -43.26 41.95
CA PRO A 10 28.32 -43.46 40.50
C PRO A 10 27.52 -42.38 39.75
N TYR A 11 28.23 -41.61 38.92
CA TYR A 11 27.75 -40.57 38.01
C TYR A 11 27.11 -41.15 36.73
N GLN A 12 26.33 -42.22 36.84
CA GLN A 12 25.65 -42.81 35.67
C GLN A 12 24.13 -42.58 35.66
N ASN A 13 23.46 -42.51 36.82
CA ASN A 13 22.00 -42.34 36.84
C ASN A 13 21.54 -40.87 36.78
N PHE A 14 22.34 -39.91 37.28
CA PHE A 14 21.96 -38.48 37.26
C PHE A 14 22.14 -37.81 35.89
N THR A 15 23.10 -38.29 35.09
CA THR A 15 23.42 -37.77 33.76
C THR A 15 22.42 -38.24 32.70
N GLN A 16 21.83 -39.43 32.84
CA GLN A 16 20.76 -39.90 31.94
C GLN A 16 19.45 -39.12 32.13
N HIS A 17 19.06 -38.82 33.37
CA HIS A 17 17.83 -38.07 33.66
C HIS A 17 17.87 -36.62 33.13
N PHE A 18 19.00 -35.92 33.27
CA PHE A 18 19.16 -34.54 32.78
C PHE A 18 19.25 -34.44 31.25
N VAL A 19 19.78 -35.46 30.57
CA VAL A 19 19.84 -35.53 29.10
C VAL A 19 18.48 -35.90 28.50
N MET A 20 17.66 -36.71 29.21
CA MET A 20 16.28 -36.99 28.80
C MET A 20 15.39 -35.74 28.89
N LEU A 21 15.46 -34.99 29.99
CA LEU A 21 14.66 -33.76 30.17
C LEU A 21 14.90 -32.68 29.11
N ARG A 22 16.14 -32.57 28.60
CA ARG A 22 16.50 -31.60 27.56
C ARG A 22 16.03 -32.01 26.16
N THR A 23 16.03 -33.31 25.86
CA THR A 23 15.53 -33.84 24.58
C THR A 23 14.00 -33.82 24.51
N TYR A 24 13.30 -33.90 25.64
CA TYR A 24 11.83 -33.76 25.68
C TYR A 24 11.34 -32.35 25.36
N ALA A 25 12.04 -31.30 25.81
CA ALA A 25 11.68 -29.92 25.49
C ALA A 25 11.81 -29.63 23.98
N GLU A 26 12.88 -30.13 23.35
CA GLU A 26 13.13 -29.95 21.90
C GLU A 26 12.10 -30.68 21.03
N ASP A 27 11.63 -31.87 21.42
CA ASP A 27 10.57 -32.60 20.71
C ASP A 27 9.17 -31.94 20.87
N LEU A 28 8.91 -31.26 22.00
CA LEU A 28 7.65 -30.57 22.31
C LEU A 28 7.56 -29.16 21.69
N GLU A 29 8.70 -28.54 21.36
CA GLU A 29 8.79 -27.21 20.73
C GLU A 29 8.72 -27.24 19.19
N SER A 30 8.51 -28.42 18.58
CA SER A 30 8.28 -28.58 17.13
C SER A 30 6.91 -28.01 16.70
N ASP A 31 6.89 -27.22 15.62
CA ASP A 31 5.69 -26.55 15.06
C ASP A 31 4.54 -27.52 14.65
N ALA A 32 4.79 -28.82 14.60
CA ALA A 32 3.79 -29.86 14.34
C ALA A 32 3.97 -31.05 15.30
N PHE A 33 3.72 -30.83 16.60
CA PHE A 33 3.74 -31.92 17.58
C PHE A 33 2.77 -33.05 17.20
N ASN A 34 3.29 -34.26 17.02
CA ASN A 34 2.52 -35.48 16.78
C ASN A 34 2.67 -36.45 17.96
N ALA A 35 1.57 -36.69 18.68
CA ALA A 35 1.56 -37.54 19.86
C ALA A 35 1.90 -39.01 19.54
N GLU A 36 1.50 -39.52 18.38
CA GLU A 36 1.77 -40.92 17.99
C GLU A 36 3.25 -41.12 17.71
N GLU A 37 3.87 -40.19 16.97
CA GLU A 37 5.30 -40.21 16.65
C GLU A 37 6.16 -40.03 17.90
N TYR A 38 5.73 -39.19 18.84
CA TYR A 38 6.41 -39.00 20.12
C TYR A 38 6.39 -40.29 20.96
N VAL A 39 5.23 -40.95 21.08
CA VAL A 39 5.11 -42.23 21.79
C VAL A 39 5.90 -43.33 21.10
N GLU A 40 5.95 -43.35 19.77
CA GLU A 40 6.76 -44.30 19.00
C GLU A 40 8.26 -44.10 19.25
N ARG A 41 8.75 -42.86 19.20
CA ARG A 41 10.14 -42.52 19.54
C ARG A 41 10.49 -42.85 20.98
N LEU A 42 9.56 -42.62 21.91
CA LEU A 42 9.71 -42.94 23.33
C LEU A 42 9.85 -44.45 23.53
N ALA A 43 8.94 -45.23 22.93
CA ALA A 43 9.00 -46.70 22.96
C ALA A 43 10.32 -47.21 22.36
N TRP A 44 10.76 -46.63 21.24
CA TRP A 44 12.01 -46.99 20.57
C TRP A 44 13.25 -46.70 21.42
N ARG A 45 13.27 -45.57 22.16
CA ARG A 45 14.35 -45.22 23.11
C ARG A 45 14.40 -46.19 24.28
N LEU A 46 13.25 -46.63 24.78
CA LEU A 46 13.14 -47.55 25.91
C LEU A 46 13.53 -48.99 25.55
N THR A 47 13.29 -49.43 24.31
CA THR A 47 13.59 -50.82 23.88
C THR A 47 14.94 -50.99 23.18
N GLY A 48 15.54 -49.91 22.65
CA GLY A 48 16.83 -49.92 21.95
C GLY A 48 16.83 -50.64 20.59
N PRO A 49 17.93 -50.57 19.81
CA PRO A 49 17.97 -51.06 18.42
C PRO A 49 18.11 -52.59 18.26
N SER A 50 18.24 -53.33 19.36
CA SER A 50 18.45 -54.77 19.35
C SER A 50 17.26 -55.46 20.02
N GLY A 51 16.23 -55.74 19.24
CA GLY A 51 15.11 -56.58 19.65
C GLY A 51 15.60 -57.99 19.97
N SER A 52 15.75 -58.31 21.26
CA SER A 52 15.62 -59.70 21.69
C SER A 52 14.14 -60.07 21.64
N ASP A 53 13.80 -61.21 21.03
CA ASP A 53 12.44 -61.74 20.77
C ASP A 53 11.54 -61.98 22.02
N LYS A 54 11.87 -61.37 23.16
CA LYS A 54 11.04 -61.32 24.36
C LYS A 54 10.93 -59.87 24.82
N ILE A 55 9.87 -59.19 24.37
CA ILE A 55 9.46 -57.90 24.92
C ILE A 55 8.98 -58.16 26.35
N ASP A 56 9.70 -57.66 27.35
CA ASP A 56 9.26 -57.70 28.74
C ASP A 56 8.20 -56.61 28.97
N ALA A 57 6.93 -56.99 28.78
CA ALA A 57 5.79 -56.10 28.89
C ALA A 57 5.68 -55.45 30.29
N VAL A 58 6.22 -56.09 31.32
CA VAL A 58 6.19 -55.56 32.69
C VAL A 58 7.18 -54.40 32.85
N PHE A 59 8.38 -54.55 32.27
CA PHE A 59 9.40 -53.49 32.26
C PHE A 59 8.97 -52.27 31.43
N LEU A 60 8.41 -52.50 30.24
CA LEU A 60 7.94 -51.40 29.37
C LEU A 60 6.80 -50.60 30.04
N ASN A 61 5.87 -51.29 30.70
CA ASN A 61 4.78 -50.62 31.41
C ASN A 61 5.30 -49.78 32.59
N ALA A 62 6.20 -50.34 33.41
CA ALA A 62 6.81 -49.61 34.52
C ALA A 62 7.60 -48.36 34.04
N ALA A 63 8.35 -48.48 32.93
CA ALA A 63 9.09 -47.36 32.36
C ALA A 63 8.17 -46.27 31.75
N LEU A 64 7.07 -46.66 31.10
CA LEU A 64 6.07 -45.71 30.60
C LEU A 64 5.34 -45.00 31.75
N GLU A 65 5.01 -45.70 32.84
CA GLU A 65 4.42 -45.10 34.04
C GLU A 65 5.36 -44.06 34.68
N GLU A 66 6.67 -44.34 34.74
CA GLU A 66 7.69 -43.39 35.23
C GLU A 66 7.77 -42.14 34.33
N GLU A 67 7.77 -42.30 33.01
CA GLU A 67 7.84 -41.17 32.07
C GLU A 67 6.55 -40.34 32.05
N ILE A 68 5.37 -40.96 32.20
CA ILE A 68 4.10 -40.23 32.39
C ILE A 68 4.17 -39.38 33.66
N SER A 69 4.73 -39.91 34.75
CA SER A 69 4.93 -39.15 35.99
C SER A 69 5.88 -37.96 35.78
N ASN A 70 6.96 -38.14 35.01
CA ASN A 70 7.90 -37.06 34.70
C ASN A 70 7.25 -35.95 33.84
N LEU A 71 6.46 -36.32 32.84
CA LEU A 71 5.68 -35.36 32.02
C LEU A 71 4.65 -34.61 32.86
N GLN A 72 4.01 -35.28 33.81
CA GLN A 72 3.06 -34.64 34.72
C GLN A 72 3.74 -33.56 35.59
N ILE A 73 4.94 -33.86 36.12
CA ILE A 73 5.73 -32.90 36.90
C ILE A 73 6.13 -31.69 36.04
N LEU A 74 6.54 -31.92 34.79
CA LEU A 74 6.86 -30.84 33.85
C LEU A 74 5.64 -29.98 33.52
N PHE A 75 4.48 -30.60 33.31
CA PHE A 75 3.23 -29.88 33.09
C PHE A 75 2.88 -28.98 34.27
N ASP A 76 2.97 -29.50 35.50
CA ASP A 76 2.69 -28.74 36.72
C ASP A 76 3.68 -27.56 36.90
N GLN A 77 4.97 -27.76 36.57
CA GLN A 77 5.97 -26.69 36.58
C GLN A 77 5.68 -25.61 35.53
N CYS A 78 5.33 -26.00 34.31
CA CYS A 78 4.96 -25.05 33.25
C CYS A 78 3.68 -24.29 33.61
N GLN A 79 2.67 -24.97 34.16
CA GLN A 79 1.44 -24.34 34.61
C GLN A 79 1.69 -23.36 35.77
N GLY A 80 2.61 -23.68 36.68
CA GLY A 80 3.05 -22.76 37.74
C GLY A 80 3.71 -21.49 37.19
N LYS A 81 4.59 -21.63 36.18
CA LYS A 81 5.21 -20.47 35.50
C LYS A 81 4.18 -19.59 34.81
N ILE A 82 3.21 -20.17 34.11
CA ILE A 82 2.14 -19.44 33.44
C ILE A 82 1.35 -18.61 34.46
N ARG A 83 0.92 -19.22 35.59
CA ARG A 83 0.18 -18.50 36.63
C ARG A 83 0.96 -17.33 37.23
N ASN A 84 2.26 -17.49 37.45
CA ASN A 84 3.10 -16.40 37.97
C ASN A 84 3.21 -15.25 36.97
N LEU A 85 3.40 -15.55 35.68
CA LEU A 85 3.46 -14.53 34.63
C LEU A 85 2.11 -13.82 34.45
N GLU A 86 1.00 -14.56 34.52
CA GLU A 86 -0.36 -13.98 34.48
C GLU A 86 -0.62 -13.03 35.66
N ASN A 87 -0.13 -13.36 36.85
CA ASN A 87 -0.27 -12.49 38.03
C ASN A 87 0.61 -11.23 37.92
N GLN A 88 1.85 -11.35 37.47
CA GLN A 88 2.73 -10.20 37.25
C GLN A 88 2.16 -9.24 36.19
N CYS A 89 1.64 -9.79 35.09
CA CYS A 89 1.01 -8.99 34.04
C CYS A 89 -0.20 -8.22 34.58
N ARG A 90 -1.00 -8.84 35.45
CA ARG A 90 -2.16 -8.19 36.08
C ARG A 90 -1.77 -7.04 37.01
N GLU A 91 -0.74 -7.22 37.84
CA GLU A 91 -0.24 -6.17 38.74
C GLU A 91 0.34 -4.98 37.96
N GLU A 92 1.08 -5.25 36.88
CA GLU A 92 1.59 -4.21 35.99
C GLU A 92 0.46 -3.45 35.27
N GLU A 93 -0.58 -4.16 34.81
CA GLU A 93 -1.75 -3.54 34.18
C GLU A 93 -2.48 -2.59 35.14
N GLU A 94 -2.70 -3.00 36.40
CA GLU A 94 -3.39 -2.19 37.41
C GLU A 94 -2.59 -0.93 37.78
N THR A 95 -1.27 -1.06 37.93
CA THR A 95 -0.38 0.08 38.20
C THR A 95 -0.33 1.05 37.01
N PHE A 96 -0.30 0.53 35.78
CA PHE A 96 -0.32 1.34 34.57
C PHE A 96 -1.64 2.11 34.42
N CYS A 97 -2.79 1.45 34.61
CA CYS A 97 -4.10 2.11 34.56
C CYS A 97 -4.20 3.26 35.56
N THR A 98 -3.76 3.06 36.79
CA THR A 98 -3.78 4.09 37.85
C THR A 98 -2.90 5.29 37.49
N ALA A 99 -1.72 5.05 36.91
CA ALA A 99 -0.84 6.13 36.45
C ALA A 99 -1.46 6.92 35.30
N LEU A 100 -2.16 6.24 34.39
CA LEU A 100 -2.80 6.85 33.23
C LEU A 100 -3.96 7.77 33.63
N GLU A 101 -4.78 7.36 34.61
CA GLU A 101 -5.85 8.21 35.16
C GLU A 101 -5.31 9.50 35.77
N LYS A 102 -4.21 9.41 36.52
CA LYS A 102 -3.55 10.57 37.12
C LYS A 102 -3.03 11.54 36.05
N LEU A 103 -2.37 11.03 35.01
CA LEU A 103 -1.85 11.84 33.91
C LEU A 103 -2.95 12.55 33.12
N VAL A 104 -4.09 11.88 32.89
CA VAL A 104 -5.24 12.49 32.23
C VAL A 104 -5.77 13.67 33.04
N SER A 105 -5.92 13.51 34.37
CA SER A 105 -6.39 14.59 35.25
C SER A 105 -5.44 15.79 35.27
N GLU A 106 -4.13 15.56 35.33
CA GLU A 106 -3.13 16.65 35.29
C GLU A 106 -3.15 17.38 33.93
N ASN A 107 -3.37 16.65 32.83
CA ASN A 107 -3.45 17.23 31.49
C ASN A 107 -4.69 18.12 31.31
N GLU A 108 -5.85 17.73 31.87
CA GLU A 108 -7.05 18.58 31.85
C GLU A 108 -6.84 19.91 32.57
N ILE A 109 -6.12 19.89 33.71
CA ILE A 109 -5.76 21.11 34.45
C ILE A 109 -4.81 21.99 33.62
N ALA A 110 -3.84 21.38 32.91
CA ALA A 110 -2.90 22.10 32.06
C ALA A 110 -3.60 22.76 30.86
N ASP A 111 -4.55 22.07 30.22
CA ASP A 111 -5.36 22.61 29.12
C ASP A 111 -6.15 23.86 29.56
N GLY A 112 -6.75 23.83 30.75
CA GLY A 112 -7.43 24.99 31.34
C GLY A 112 -6.52 26.21 31.53
N LYS A 113 -5.28 25.99 31.98
CA LYS A 113 -4.28 27.06 32.13
C LYS A 113 -3.82 27.61 30.77
N LEU A 114 -3.62 26.74 29.78
CA LEU A 114 -3.23 27.12 28.42
C LEU A 114 -4.28 28.01 27.76
N LYS A 115 -5.58 27.68 27.90
CA LYS A 115 -6.68 28.51 27.40
C LYS A 115 -6.63 29.92 27.97
N THR A 116 -6.45 30.04 29.30
CA THR A 116 -6.35 31.34 29.99
C THR A 116 -5.14 32.15 29.53
N LEU A 117 -4.00 31.49 29.30
CA LEU A 117 -2.80 32.15 28.79
C LEU A 117 -3.00 32.66 27.36
N ASN A 118 -3.60 31.85 26.49
CA ASN A 118 -3.84 32.19 25.10
C ASN A 118 -4.73 33.44 24.96
N GLU A 119 -5.77 33.57 25.80
CA GLU A 119 -6.61 34.77 25.84
C GLU A 119 -5.79 36.03 26.18
N ARG A 120 -4.87 35.93 27.14
CA ARG A 120 -3.99 37.06 27.50
C ARG A 120 -2.99 37.41 26.41
N VAL A 121 -2.34 36.40 25.80
CA VAL A 121 -1.37 36.61 24.72
C VAL A 121 -2.02 37.30 23.53
N ASN A 122 -3.21 36.86 23.13
CA ASN A 122 -3.95 37.48 22.03
C ASN A 122 -4.30 38.94 22.33
N SER A 123 -4.67 39.27 23.57
CA SER A 123 -4.91 40.66 23.96
C SER A 123 -3.65 41.53 23.92
N VAL A 124 -2.48 40.98 24.25
CA VAL A 124 -1.21 41.74 24.23
C VAL A 124 -0.71 41.92 22.81
N ALA A 125 -0.75 40.86 21.98
CA ALA A 125 -0.35 40.92 20.58
C ALA A 125 -1.13 41.99 19.81
N ALA A 126 -2.45 42.06 20.01
CA ALA A 126 -3.29 43.08 19.39
C ALA A 126 -2.84 44.53 19.75
N ARG A 127 -2.40 44.76 20.99
CA ARG A 127 -1.90 46.09 21.42
C ARG A 127 -0.54 46.42 20.82
N VAL A 128 0.35 45.43 20.69
CA VAL A 128 1.70 45.62 20.14
C VAL A 128 1.66 45.93 18.64
N VAL A 129 0.82 45.23 17.88
CA VAL A 129 0.65 45.51 16.43
C VAL A 129 0.21 46.96 16.21
N HIS A 130 -0.80 47.41 16.96
CA HIS A 130 -1.30 48.77 16.86
C HIS A 130 -0.21 49.82 17.17
N LEU A 131 0.66 49.56 18.15
CA LEU A 131 1.78 50.47 18.46
C LEU A 131 2.86 50.45 17.36
N GLY A 132 3.14 49.28 16.78
CA GLY A 132 4.06 49.13 15.66
C GLY A 132 3.63 49.94 14.44
N ASP A 133 2.35 49.85 14.09
CA ASP A 133 1.76 50.61 12.97
C ASP A 133 1.86 52.13 13.19
N GLN A 134 1.66 52.59 14.43
CA GLN A 134 1.81 54.00 14.80
C GLN A 134 3.27 54.48 14.69
N LEU A 135 4.25 53.65 15.04
CA LEU A 135 5.67 54.02 14.94
C LEU A 135 6.18 54.03 13.49
N GLN A 136 5.79 53.05 12.68
CA GLN A 136 6.20 52.96 11.28
C GLN A 136 5.58 54.07 10.42
N SER A 137 4.32 54.43 10.70
CA SER A 137 3.64 55.52 9.99
C SER A 137 4.31 56.90 10.20
N VAL A 138 5.05 57.09 11.31
CA VAL A 138 5.77 58.34 11.59
C VAL A 138 7.22 58.32 11.09
N THR A 139 7.94 57.20 11.26
CA THR A 139 9.38 57.15 10.98
C THR A 139 9.72 56.97 9.50
N ALA A 140 8.95 56.16 8.77
CA ALA A 140 9.24 55.87 7.36
C ALA A 140 9.09 57.08 6.41
N PRO A 141 8.09 57.97 6.57
CA PRO A 141 8.01 59.20 5.77
C PRO A 141 9.16 60.16 6.08
N ARG A 142 9.58 60.26 7.35
CA ARG A 142 10.68 61.14 7.77
C ARG A 142 12.02 60.73 7.16
N ALA A 143 12.33 59.44 7.16
CA ALA A 143 13.55 58.92 6.52
C ALA A 143 13.57 59.19 5.01
N ARG A 144 12.45 58.91 4.31
CA ARG A 144 12.31 59.21 2.88
C ARG A 144 12.44 60.69 2.55
N ALA A 145 11.85 61.56 3.38
CA ALA A 145 11.96 63.01 3.19
C ALA A 145 13.40 63.51 3.36
N PHE A 146 14.15 62.95 4.30
CA PHE A 146 15.55 63.29 4.52
C PHE A 146 16.44 62.84 3.36
N GLU A 147 16.28 61.60 2.87
CA GLU A 147 17.03 61.10 1.71
C GLU A 147 16.73 61.90 0.43
N ALA A 148 15.45 62.23 0.18
CA ALA A 148 15.06 63.09 -0.92
C ALA A 148 15.68 64.49 -0.82
N TYR A 149 15.74 65.06 0.39
CA TYR A 149 16.43 66.34 0.63
C TYR A 149 17.92 66.25 0.29
N GLN A 150 18.62 65.19 0.69
CA GLN A 150 20.04 65.01 0.37
C GLN A 150 20.28 64.91 -1.14
N LEU A 151 19.46 64.13 -1.87
CA LEU A 151 19.55 64.04 -3.33
C LEU A 151 19.27 65.39 -4.00
N MET A 152 18.31 66.18 -3.50
CA MET A 152 18.04 67.53 -4.03
C MET A 152 19.22 68.49 -3.84
N VAL A 153 19.89 68.42 -2.69
CA VAL A 153 21.09 69.25 -2.41
C VAL A 153 22.21 68.91 -3.40
N HIS A 154 22.53 67.63 -3.57
CA HIS A 154 23.56 67.21 -4.53
C HIS A 154 23.15 67.50 -5.98
N PHE A 155 21.89 67.30 -6.36
CA PHE A 155 21.41 67.66 -7.70
C PHE A 155 21.57 69.17 -7.97
N ASN A 156 21.33 70.02 -6.96
CA ASN A 156 21.56 71.46 -7.06
C ASN A 156 23.04 71.83 -7.24
N GLU A 157 23.95 71.05 -6.66
CA GLU A 157 25.39 71.18 -6.90
C GLU A 157 25.74 70.97 -8.38
N PHE A 158 25.15 69.96 -9.02
CA PHE A 158 25.33 69.68 -10.46
C PHE A 158 24.63 70.67 -11.40
N LEU A 159 23.67 71.46 -10.91
CA LEU A 159 23.04 72.57 -11.65
C LEU A 159 23.96 73.80 -11.78
N SER A 160 24.94 73.96 -10.89
CA SER A 160 25.86 75.10 -10.91
C SER A 160 27.06 74.84 -11.82
N ASP A 161 27.46 75.77 -12.71
CA ASP A 161 28.62 75.61 -13.63
C ASP A 161 30.00 75.61 -12.95
N GLN A 162 30.04 75.60 -11.61
CA GLN A 162 31.25 75.57 -10.80
C GLN A 162 31.72 74.13 -10.55
N PRO A 163 33.02 73.87 -10.30
CA PRO A 163 33.49 72.54 -9.92
C PRO A 163 32.77 72.04 -8.66
N LEU A 164 32.63 70.72 -8.51
CA LEU A 164 31.97 70.11 -7.34
C LEU A 164 32.76 70.46 -6.07
N GLU A 165 32.06 70.95 -5.04
CA GLU A 165 32.65 71.39 -3.77
C GLU A 165 32.37 70.39 -2.64
N SER A 166 31.39 69.49 -2.79
CA SER A 166 31.04 68.56 -1.74
C SER A 166 32.14 67.53 -1.51
N GLU A 167 32.43 67.28 -0.23
CA GLU A 167 33.39 66.26 0.20
C GLU A 167 33.00 64.88 -0.33
N THR A 168 31.72 64.62 -0.57
CA THR A 168 31.22 63.35 -1.11
C THR A 168 31.78 63.03 -2.51
N PHE A 169 32.00 64.01 -3.38
CA PHE A 169 32.50 63.77 -4.75
C PHE A 169 33.98 64.15 -4.96
N THR A 170 34.62 64.74 -3.95
CA THR A 170 36.01 65.22 -3.99
C THR A 170 36.96 64.39 -3.12
N ASP A 171 36.47 63.72 -2.09
CA ASP A 171 37.26 62.87 -1.20
C ASP A 171 37.39 61.42 -1.74
N PRO A 172 38.61 60.93 -2.02
CA PRO A 172 38.84 59.54 -2.41
C PRO A 172 38.37 58.51 -1.37
N ASP A 173 38.35 58.85 -0.08
CA ASP A 173 37.95 57.93 0.99
C ASP A 173 36.42 57.71 1.04
N LYS A 174 35.63 58.61 0.43
CA LYS A 174 34.16 58.54 0.36
C LYS A 174 33.64 57.95 -0.96
N LEU A 175 34.50 57.29 -1.74
CA LEU A 175 34.16 56.77 -3.08
C LEU A 175 32.91 55.87 -3.11
N VAL A 176 32.67 55.05 -2.08
CA VAL A 176 31.48 54.18 -1.99
C VAL A 176 30.20 55.01 -1.81
N GLU A 177 30.22 56.01 -0.92
CA GLU A 177 29.10 56.93 -0.70
C GLU A 177 28.84 57.79 -1.95
N ALA A 178 29.92 58.24 -2.61
CA ALA A 178 29.86 58.95 -3.89
C ALA A 178 29.16 58.11 -4.96
N GLY A 179 29.49 56.81 -5.03
CA GLY A 179 28.89 55.83 -5.93
C GLY A 179 27.39 55.64 -5.70
N GLU A 180 26.95 55.52 -4.44
CA GLU A 180 25.52 55.39 -4.12
C GLU A 180 24.72 56.65 -4.48
N VAL A 181 25.26 57.83 -4.16
CA VAL A 181 24.60 59.10 -4.44
C VAL A 181 24.56 59.37 -5.95
N ILE A 182 25.66 59.16 -6.69
CA ILE A 182 25.70 59.41 -8.14
C ILE A 182 24.76 58.48 -8.90
N TYR A 183 24.65 57.21 -8.49
CA TYR A 183 23.72 56.27 -9.11
C TYR A 183 22.28 56.75 -8.97
N LYS A 184 21.87 57.08 -7.74
CA LYS A 184 20.52 57.62 -7.46
C LYS A 184 20.26 58.91 -8.24
N LEU A 185 21.22 59.82 -8.29
CA LEU A 185 21.13 61.06 -9.07
C LEU A 185 21.03 60.79 -10.57
N HIS A 186 21.77 59.82 -11.11
CA HIS A 186 21.71 59.45 -12.52
C HIS A 186 20.33 58.90 -12.90
N VAL A 187 19.76 58.01 -12.08
CA VAL A 187 18.39 57.50 -12.29
C VAL A 187 17.38 58.64 -12.28
N VAL A 188 17.44 59.53 -11.28
CA VAL A 188 16.56 60.70 -11.20
C VAL A 188 16.75 61.63 -12.40
N ALA A 189 17.99 61.85 -12.84
CA ALA A 189 18.31 62.72 -13.97
C ALA A 189 17.75 62.17 -15.29
N MET A 190 17.73 60.85 -15.51
CA MET A 190 17.21 60.23 -16.73
C MET A 190 15.68 60.35 -16.86
N GLU A 191 14.96 60.46 -15.75
CA GLU A 191 13.50 60.66 -15.72
C GLU A 191 13.08 62.13 -16.00
N LEU A 192 14.04 63.07 -16.00
CA LEU A 192 13.77 64.50 -16.24
C LEU A 192 13.73 64.84 -17.74
N PRO A 193 12.90 65.83 -18.15
CA PRO A 193 12.79 66.21 -19.55
C PRO A 193 14.10 66.82 -20.08
N LYS A 194 14.63 66.21 -21.14
CA LYS A 194 15.93 66.59 -21.74
C LYS A 194 15.99 68.06 -22.15
N GLU A 195 14.90 68.60 -22.67
CA GLU A 195 14.79 70.00 -23.18
C GLU A 195 15.21 71.09 -22.18
N LYS A 196 15.14 70.81 -20.87
CA LYS A 196 15.47 71.78 -19.81
C LYS A 196 16.69 71.41 -18.97
N TYR A 197 17.06 70.12 -18.92
CA TYR A 197 18.07 69.60 -18.00
C TYR A 197 19.25 68.91 -18.70
N GLU A 198 19.38 69.03 -20.02
CA GLU A 198 20.44 68.37 -20.81
C GLU A 198 21.86 68.63 -20.27
N ALA A 199 22.17 69.86 -19.88
CA ALA A 199 23.49 70.22 -19.34
C ALA A 199 23.82 69.46 -18.05
N VAL A 200 22.86 69.37 -17.13
CA VAL A 200 23.02 68.65 -15.85
C VAL A 200 23.00 67.15 -16.05
N GLN A 201 22.14 66.63 -16.92
CA GLN A 201 22.11 65.21 -17.29
C GLN A 201 23.45 64.75 -17.85
N THR A 202 24.05 65.54 -18.76
CA THR A 202 25.36 65.24 -19.35
C THR A 202 26.46 65.25 -18.29
N ARG A 203 26.38 66.17 -17.35
CA ARG A 203 27.39 66.33 -16.30
C ARG A 203 27.30 65.25 -15.22
N ILE A 204 26.09 64.85 -14.84
CA ILE A 204 25.85 63.70 -13.96
C ILE A 204 26.28 62.40 -14.67
N ALA A 205 26.00 62.25 -15.96
CA ALA A 205 26.45 61.09 -16.75
C ALA A 205 27.98 60.99 -16.82
N TYR A 206 28.68 62.11 -17.07
CA TYR A 206 30.15 62.13 -17.06
C TYR A 206 30.71 61.71 -15.69
N LYS A 207 30.14 62.24 -14.59
CA LYS A 207 30.58 61.90 -13.23
C LYS A 207 30.23 60.46 -12.86
N TYR A 208 29.11 59.95 -13.35
CA TYR A 208 28.71 58.54 -13.23
C TYR A 208 29.75 57.62 -13.88
N ASP A 209 30.14 57.89 -15.13
CA ASP A 209 31.15 57.08 -15.85
C ASP A 209 32.54 57.16 -15.19
N GLU A 210 32.92 58.36 -14.70
CA GLU A 210 34.17 58.56 -13.95
C GLU A 210 34.20 57.72 -12.67
N LEU A 211 33.14 57.80 -11.86
CA LEU A 211 33.04 57.07 -10.59
C LEU A 211 32.90 55.57 -10.80
N GLU A 212 32.20 55.13 -11.85
CA GLU A 212 32.12 53.72 -12.25
C GLU A 212 33.52 53.17 -12.52
N LYS A 213 34.32 53.88 -13.33
CA LYS A 213 35.71 53.48 -13.61
C LYS A 213 36.58 53.47 -12.35
N MET A 214 36.48 54.49 -11.50
CA MET A 214 37.24 54.55 -10.24
C MET A 214 36.85 53.42 -9.28
N LEU A 215 35.57 53.08 -9.17
CA LEU A 215 35.08 51.97 -8.34
C LEU A 215 35.62 50.62 -8.85
N ILE A 216 35.68 50.41 -10.17
CA ILE A 216 36.27 49.19 -10.76
C ILE A 216 37.77 49.12 -10.48
N GLU A 217 38.50 50.22 -10.65
CA GLU A 217 39.94 50.27 -10.35
C GLU A 217 40.22 49.99 -8.87
N GLU A 218 39.45 50.60 -7.96
CA GLU A 218 39.61 50.41 -6.52
C GLU A 218 39.18 49.01 -6.08
N PHE A 219 38.17 48.42 -6.71
CA PHE A 219 37.80 47.01 -6.52
C PHE A 219 38.97 46.08 -6.84
N VAL A 220 39.65 46.30 -7.98
CA VAL A 220 40.83 45.52 -8.37
C VAL A 220 42.00 45.76 -7.42
N ARG A 221 42.25 46.98 -6.96
CA ARG A 221 43.30 47.27 -5.96
C ARG A 221 43.04 46.54 -4.64
N HIS A 222 41.80 46.57 -4.14
CA HIS A 222 41.43 45.86 -2.92
C HIS A 222 41.44 44.34 -3.06
N HIS A 223 41.22 43.82 -4.27
CA HIS A 223 41.45 42.40 -4.57
C HIS A 223 42.92 42.02 -4.35
N HIS A 224 43.87 42.79 -4.88
CA HIS A 224 45.31 42.56 -4.68
C HIS A 224 45.73 42.70 -3.20
N ALA A 225 45.07 43.60 -2.46
CA ALA A 225 45.32 43.79 -1.03
C ALA A 225 44.60 42.77 -0.12
N ASN A 226 43.84 41.81 -0.68
CA ASN A 226 43.00 40.85 0.06
C ASN A 226 41.97 41.50 1.02
N ALA A 227 41.52 42.72 0.73
CA ALA A 227 40.60 43.49 1.57
C ALA A 227 39.12 43.16 1.27
N LYS A 228 38.66 41.97 1.67
CA LYS A 228 37.33 41.41 1.32
C LYS A 228 36.14 42.31 1.67
N GLN A 229 36.15 42.93 2.86
CA GLN A 229 35.04 43.77 3.32
C GLN A 229 34.86 45.03 2.46
N LYS A 230 35.96 45.65 2.04
CA LYS A 230 35.92 46.80 1.12
C LYS A 230 35.48 46.37 -0.28
N MET A 231 35.95 45.22 -0.76
CA MET A 231 35.48 44.65 -2.02
C MET A 231 33.97 44.41 -2.02
N LYS A 232 33.41 43.91 -0.90
CA LYS A 232 31.97 43.67 -0.74
C LYS A 232 31.16 44.95 -0.82
N GLN A 233 31.59 45.99 -0.12
CA GLN A 233 30.95 47.31 -0.17
C GLN A 233 30.95 47.87 -1.60
N ILE A 234 32.10 47.82 -2.28
CA ILE A 234 32.22 48.29 -3.67
C ILE A 234 31.39 47.43 -4.63
N ALA A 235 31.38 46.10 -4.50
CA ALA A 235 30.59 45.20 -5.34
C ALA A 235 29.07 45.41 -5.18
N ASN A 236 28.60 45.69 -3.96
CA ASN A 236 27.20 46.02 -3.70
C ASN A 236 26.78 47.28 -4.45
N VAL A 237 27.60 48.34 -4.40
CA VAL A 237 27.34 49.59 -5.12
C VAL A 237 27.45 49.37 -6.63
N LEU A 238 28.54 48.76 -7.11
CA LEU A 238 28.77 48.47 -8.52
C LEU A 238 27.70 47.56 -9.14
N SER A 239 27.04 46.71 -8.37
CA SER A 239 25.97 45.84 -8.89
C SER A 239 24.78 46.59 -9.49
N GLN A 240 24.61 47.87 -9.10
CA GLN A 240 23.58 48.75 -9.62
C GLN A 240 24.02 49.41 -10.95
N PHE A 241 25.31 49.43 -11.23
CA PHE A 241 25.92 50.10 -12.39
C PHE A 241 25.93 49.19 -13.63
N ASN A 242 25.86 49.80 -14.82
CA ASN A 242 25.90 49.08 -16.11
C ASN A 242 27.24 48.35 -16.36
N GLY A 243 28.34 48.89 -15.84
CA GLY A 243 29.70 48.35 -15.94
C GLY A 243 30.03 47.21 -14.97
N TYR A 244 29.06 46.73 -14.18
CA TYR A 244 29.27 45.63 -13.23
C TYR A 244 29.89 44.37 -13.87
N SER A 245 29.52 44.07 -15.12
CA SER A 245 30.08 42.96 -15.89
C SER A 245 31.59 43.10 -16.12
N GLN A 246 32.09 44.33 -16.33
CA GLN A 246 33.51 44.61 -16.49
C GLN A 246 34.29 44.39 -15.19
N ALA A 247 33.67 44.68 -14.04
CA ALA A 247 34.23 44.38 -12.72
C ALA A 247 34.35 42.85 -12.50
N ILE A 248 33.32 42.09 -12.92
CA ILE A 248 33.36 40.62 -12.89
C ILE A 248 34.43 40.09 -13.84
N ASP A 249 34.54 40.62 -15.06
CA ASP A 249 35.55 40.20 -16.04
C ASP A 249 36.96 40.49 -15.51
N ALA A 250 37.21 41.67 -14.93
CA ALA A 250 38.47 42.01 -14.29
C ALA A 250 38.78 41.08 -13.11
N TYR A 251 37.79 40.74 -12.27
CA TYR A 251 37.97 39.76 -11.19
C TYR A 251 38.35 38.38 -11.72
N VAL A 252 37.64 37.89 -12.73
CA VAL A 252 37.87 36.57 -13.35
C VAL A 252 39.25 36.50 -14.00
N GLU A 253 39.70 37.56 -14.68
CA GLU A 253 41.05 37.63 -15.26
C GLU A 253 42.14 37.59 -14.18
N GLN A 254 41.95 38.33 -13.08
CA GLN A 254 42.91 38.37 -11.96
C GLN A 254 42.97 37.04 -11.21
N CYS A 255 41.84 36.36 -10.99
CA CYS A 255 41.81 35.01 -10.40
C CYS A 255 42.62 33.98 -11.19
N GLN A 256 42.69 34.14 -12.51
CA GLN A 256 43.45 33.24 -13.39
C GLN A 256 44.95 33.57 -13.44
N TRP A 257 45.35 34.75 -12.99
CA TRP A 257 46.73 35.21 -13.06
C TRP A 257 47.62 34.40 -12.10
N GLN A 258 48.64 33.73 -12.66
CA GLN A 258 49.57 32.83 -11.96
C GLN A 258 49.02 31.49 -11.44
N SER A 259 47.75 31.15 -11.71
CA SER A 259 47.11 29.95 -11.14
C SER A 259 47.41 28.63 -11.86
N PHE A 260 47.89 28.66 -13.12
CA PHE A 260 48.14 27.48 -13.95
C PHE A 260 49.64 27.22 -14.15
N ARG A 261 50.33 26.77 -13.09
CA ARG A 261 51.79 26.48 -13.11
C ARG A 261 52.12 25.02 -12.80
N GLY A 262 51.13 24.20 -12.48
CA GLY A 262 51.29 22.79 -12.18
C GLY A 262 51.38 21.91 -13.44
N GLY A 263 51.79 20.65 -13.25
CA GLY A 263 51.88 19.67 -14.33
C GLY A 263 50.52 19.11 -14.80
N ASP A 264 49.46 19.29 -13.99
CA ASP A 264 48.10 18.86 -14.31
C ASP A 264 47.11 20.02 -14.20
N ILE A 265 46.59 20.45 -15.34
CA ILE A 265 45.67 21.60 -15.43
C ILE A 265 44.36 21.34 -14.70
N PHE A 266 43.87 20.10 -14.62
CA PHE A 266 42.60 19.78 -13.98
C PHE A 266 42.66 19.98 -12.46
N THR A 267 43.79 19.61 -11.86
CA THR A 267 44.05 19.85 -10.42
C THR A 267 44.21 21.35 -10.14
N ASP A 268 44.91 22.08 -11.00
CA ASP A 268 45.05 23.54 -10.86
C ASP A 268 43.71 24.27 -10.99
N ILE A 269 42.85 23.86 -11.92
CA ILE A 269 41.48 24.40 -12.07
C ILE A 269 40.68 24.18 -10.78
N TRP A 270 40.74 22.97 -10.22
CA TRP A 270 40.03 22.66 -8.99
C TRP A 270 40.48 23.52 -7.80
N ASN A 271 41.79 23.63 -7.60
CA ASN A 271 42.36 24.42 -6.50
C ASN A 271 42.01 25.91 -6.63
N LEU A 272 41.94 26.43 -7.86
CA LEU A 272 41.50 27.80 -8.13
C LEU A 272 40.05 28.00 -7.71
N LEU A 273 39.14 27.11 -8.15
CA LEU A 273 37.71 27.21 -7.83
C LEU A 273 37.46 27.11 -6.31
N GLN A 274 38.08 26.13 -5.64
CA GLN A 274 37.94 25.94 -4.20
C GLN A 274 38.46 27.15 -3.39
N LYS A 275 39.56 27.77 -3.83
CA LYS A 275 40.14 28.94 -3.17
C LYS A 275 39.24 30.18 -3.29
N HIS A 276 38.60 30.37 -4.44
CA HIS A 276 37.84 31.58 -4.74
C HIS A 276 36.34 31.47 -4.44
N ASP A 277 35.80 30.27 -4.29
CA ASP A 277 34.40 30.04 -3.89
C ASP A 277 33.95 30.82 -2.62
N PRO A 278 34.64 30.71 -1.46
CA PRO A 278 34.24 31.44 -0.27
C PRO A 278 34.43 32.96 -0.41
N VAL A 279 35.34 33.40 -1.30
CA VAL A 279 35.54 34.83 -1.58
C VAL A 279 34.39 35.36 -2.43
N ILE A 280 33.95 34.59 -3.42
CA ILE A 280 32.84 34.95 -4.30
C ILE A 280 31.54 35.07 -3.50
N ASN A 281 31.28 34.09 -2.62
CA ASN A 281 30.08 34.06 -1.77
C ASN A 281 30.02 35.20 -0.74
N ASP A 282 31.17 35.67 -0.23
CA ASP A 282 31.19 36.78 0.74
C ASP A 282 31.15 38.17 0.07
N VAL A 283 31.76 38.31 -1.12
CA VAL A 283 31.98 39.62 -1.76
C VAL A 283 30.83 40.03 -2.68
N PHE A 284 30.26 39.12 -3.47
CA PHE A 284 29.34 39.50 -4.55
C PHE A 284 27.86 39.29 -4.19
N PRO A 285 26.95 40.21 -4.58
CA PRO A 285 25.51 40.04 -4.42
C PRO A 285 24.92 38.82 -5.14
N ASN A 286 25.50 38.47 -6.30
CA ASN A 286 25.09 37.32 -7.10
C ASN A 286 26.29 36.39 -7.35
N PRO A 287 26.61 35.49 -6.39
CA PRO A 287 27.80 34.65 -6.48
C PRO A 287 27.72 33.61 -7.61
N GLN A 288 26.52 33.12 -7.93
CA GLN A 288 26.32 32.11 -8.98
C GLN A 288 26.69 32.65 -10.36
N GLN A 289 26.34 33.91 -10.66
CA GLN A 289 26.71 34.56 -11.91
C GLN A 289 28.23 34.66 -12.08
N VAL A 290 28.93 35.03 -11.01
CA VAL A 290 30.39 35.18 -11.00
C VAL A 290 31.08 33.82 -11.14
N MET A 291 30.61 32.81 -10.41
CA MET A 291 31.15 31.45 -10.48
C MET A 291 30.94 30.83 -11.87
N SER A 292 29.74 30.98 -12.45
CA SER A 292 29.45 30.51 -13.81
C SER A 292 30.36 31.18 -14.84
N LYS A 293 30.54 32.51 -14.74
CA LYS A 293 31.43 33.25 -15.63
C LYS A 293 32.90 32.83 -15.49
N LEU A 294 33.37 32.57 -14.26
CA LEU A 294 34.71 32.07 -13.98
C LEU A 294 34.93 30.70 -14.62
N VAL A 295 34.01 29.75 -14.40
CA VAL A 295 34.06 28.39 -14.97
C VAL A 295 34.05 28.44 -16.49
N LEU A 296 33.14 29.21 -17.10
CA LEU A 296 33.06 29.35 -18.56
C LEU A 296 34.37 29.89 -19.16
N ASN A 297 34.97 30.90 -18.53
CA ASN A 297 36.22 31.47 -19.00
C ASN A 297 37.40 30.46 -18.89
N ILE A 298 37.44 29.67 -17.82
CA ILE A 298 38.43 28.59 -17.66
C ILE A 298 38.27 27.52 -18.75
N TYR A 299 37.04 27.08 -19.02
CA TYR A 299 36.75 26.04 -20.00
C TYR A 299 37.06 26.49 -21.44
N HIS A 300 36.56 27.66 -21.85
CA HIS A 300 36.76 28.19 -23.19
C HIS A 300 38.17 28.76 -23.43
N GLY A 301 38.79 29.33 -22.39
CA GLY A 301 40.12 29.93 -22.50
C GLY A 301 41.25 28.90 -22.32
N LYS A 302 41.39 28.37 -21.11
CA LYS A 302 42.57 27.60 -20.70
C LYS A 302 42.46 26.12 -21.02
N LEU A 303 41.33 25.49 -20.69
CA LEU A 303 41.15 24.05 -20.88
C LEU A 303 41.05 23.68 -22.36
N GLN A 304 40.27 24.43 -23.15
CA GLN A 304 40.17 24.23 -24.59
C GLN A 304 41.53 24.37 -25.28
N GLY A 305 42.34 25.36 -24.89
CA GLY A 305 43.71 25.55 -25.39
C GLY A 305 44.63 24.38 -25.04
N TYR A 306 44.57 23.89 -23.80
CA TYR A 306 45.35 22.74 -23.33
C TYR A 306 44.98 21.45 -24.07
N VAL A 307 43.68 21.14 -24.17
CA VAL A 307 43.18 19.96 -24.90
C VAL A 307 43.61 20.03 -26.36
N ARG A 308 43.45 21.18 -27.02
CA ARG A 308 43.85 21.36 -28.42
C ARG A 308 45.35 21.14 -28.61
N SER A 309 46.20 21.66 -27.71
CA SER A 309 47.66 21.48 -27.77
C SER A 309 48.09 20.02 -27.51
N LYS A 310 47.49 19.35 -26.53
CA LYS A 310 47.76 17.93 -26.22
C LYS A 310 47.36 17.01 -27.38
N LEU A 311 46.23 17.27 -28.02
CA LEU A 311 45.72 16.47 -29.13
C LEU A 311 46.43 16.77 -30.45
N SER A 312 46.91 18.01 -30.68
CA SER A 312 47.68 18.35 -31.89
C SER A 312 49.10 17.78 -31.90
N ASN A 313 49.64 17.44 -30.74
CA ASN A 313 50.99 16.89 -30.58
C ASN A 313 51.05 15.37 -30.72
N ALA A 314 49.91 14.70 -30.93
CA ALA A 314 49.84 13.26 -31.13
C ALA A 314 49.95 12.93 -32.62
N SER A 315 51.16 12.57 -33.08
CA SER A 315 51.41 12.16 -34.48
C SER A 315 50.89 10.76 -34.83
N ASP A 316 50.57 9.94 -33.82
CA ASP A 316 50.12 8.56 -33.95
C ASP A 316 48.63 8.45 -33.53
N PRO A 317 47.75 7.86 -34.37
CA PRO A 317 46.34 7.62 -34.05
C PRO A 317 46.10 6.91 -32.71
N GLU A 318 46.97 5.98 -32.30
CA GLU A 318 46.80 5.26 -31.03
C GLU A 318 47.10 6.15 -29.81
N LEU A 319 48.15 6.98 -29.90
CA LEU A 319 48.48 7.99 -28.89
C LEU A 319 47.41 9.10 -28.83
N TYR A 320 46.81 9.46 -29.96
CA TYR A 320 45.70 10.42 -30.01
C TYR A 320 44.48 9.89 -29.25
N LEU A 321 44.04 8.66 -29.54
CA LEU A 321 42.87 8.05 -28.90
C LEU A 321 43.08 7.83 -27.39
N SER A 322 44.27 7.38 -26.99
CA SER A 322 44.64 7.22 -25.58
C SER A 322 44.68 8.56 -24.84
N SER A 323 45.24 9.61 -25.46
CA SER A 323 45.27 10.96 -24.88
C SER A 323 43.88 11.58 -24.78
N LEU A 324 43.02 11.36 -25.78
CA LEU A 324 41.62 11.83 -25.76
C LEU A 324 40.84 11.17 -24.63
N TYR A 325 41.01 9.85 -24.45
CA TYR A 325 40.38 9.09 -23.37
C TYR A 325 40.82 9.58 -21.99
N ASP A 326 42.13 9.77 -21.76
CA ASP A 326 42.66 10.29 -20.49
C ASP A 326 42.14 11.71 -20.18
N LEU A 327 42.14 12.61 -21.17
CA LEU A 327 41.61 13.97 -21.02
C LEU A 327 40.11 13.97 -20.70
N PHE A 328 39.33 13.10 -21.36
CA PHE A 328 37.90 12.96 -21.11
C PHE A 328 37.60 12.44 -19.71
N GLN A 329 38.33 11.41 -19.25
CA GLN A 329 38.20 10.90 -17.88
C GLN A 329 38.54 11.95 -16.82
N LYS A 330 39.63 12.71 -17.02
CA LYS A 330 40.03 13.78 -16.09
C LYS A 330 39.02 14.92 -16.06
N ASN A 331 38.44 15.28 -17.21
CA ASN A 331 37.36 16.27 -17.26
C ASN A 331 36.11 15.81 -16.51
N ASN A 332 35.68 14.56 -16.68
CA ASN A 332 34.51 14.04 -15.96
C ASN A 332 34.75 14.02 -14.44
N LYS A 333 35.93 13.58 -14.00
CA LYS A 333 36.30 13.63 -12.57
C LYS A 333 36.29 15.06 -12.01
N LEU A 334 36.68 16.06 -12.80
CA LEU A 334 36.61 17.46 -12.38
C LEU A 334 35.15 17.94 -12.30
N VAL A 335 34.32 17.61 -13.29
CA VAL A 335 32.89 17.95 -13.30
C VAL A 335 32.16 17.30 -12.14
N ASP A 336 32.46 16.05 -11.81
CA ASP A 336 31.86 15.35 -10.67
C ASP A 336 32.18 16.05 -9.35
N LYS A 337 33.45 16.46 -9.16
CA LYS A 337 33.87 17.25 -7.98
C LYS A 337 33.20 18.62 -7.93
N MET A 338 33.11 19.32 -9.07
CA MET A 338 32.42 20.59 -9.16
C MET A 338 30.92 20.46 -8.86
N THR A 339 30.29 19.40 -9.33
CA THR A 339 28.86 19.15 -9.10
C THR A 339 28.59 18.79 -7.65
N ALA A 340 29.49 18.03 -7.02
CA ALA A 340 29.35 17.62 -5.62
C ALA A 340 29.62 18.75 -4.61
N GLU A 341 30.58 19.64 -4.86
CA GLU A 341 31.01 20.64 -3.86
C GLU A 341 30.71 22.11 -4.23
N LEU A 342 30.49 22.45 -5.50
CA LEU A 342 30.26 23.85 -5.94
C LEU A 342 28.85 24.10 -6.48
N VAL A 343 28.18 23.06 -7.01
CA VAL A 343 26.80 23.17 -7.50
C VAL A 343 25.87 22.69 -6.39
N CYS A 344 25.31 23.62 -5.62
CA CYS A 344 24.04 23.38 -4.93
C CYS A 344 22.95 23.20 -6.00
N CYS A 345 22.86 22.03 -6.61
CA CYS A 345 21.61 21.61 -7.24
C CYS A 345 20.61 21.50 -6.10
N PRO A 346 19.49 22.24 -6.11
CA PRO A 346 18.44 22.00 -5.14
C PRO A 346 18.00 20.56 -5.34
N GLU A 347 18.15 19.71 -4.32
CA GLU A 347 17.79 18.29 -4.33
C GLU A 347 16.36 18.04 -4.88
N LYS A 348 15.49 19.06 -4.75
CA LYS A 348 14.11 19.11 -5.23
C LYS A 348 13.97 19.16 -6.76
N ASP A 349 14.93 19.77 -7.49
CA ASP A 349 14.86 19.87 -8.96
C ASP A 349 15.24 18.54 -9.63
N PHE A 350 16.16 17.79 -9.04
CA PHE A 350 16.57 16.47 -9.54
C PHE A 350 15.42 15.46 -9.46
N ILE A 351 14.80 15.30 -8.28
CA ILE A 351 13.74 14.30 -8.13
C ILE A 351 12.53 14.64 -8.99
N LEU A 352 12.16 15.93 -9.07
CA LEU A 352 11.06 16.39 -9.92
C LEU A 352 11.32 16.11 -11.40
N MET A 353 12.55 16.34 -11.88
CA MET A 353 12.94 16.04 -13.26
C MET A 353 12.91 14.53 -13.53
N LEU A 354 13.42 13.72 -12.58
CA LEU A 354 13.44 12.27 -12.70
C LEU A 354 12.02 11.67 -12.72
N THR A 355 11.13 12.13 -11.83
CA THR A 355 9.74 11.67 -11.78
C THR A 355 8.97 12.08 -13.03
N ASN A 356 9.14 13.31 -13.52
CA ASN A 356 8.49 13.78 -14.75
C ASN A 356 8.96 12.97 -15.97
N TYR A 357 10.28 12.75 -16.09
CA TYR A 357 10.84 11.91 -17.14
C TYR A 357 10.25 10.49 -17.09
N LEU A 358 10.20 9.87 -15.91
CA LEU A 358 9.70 8.51 -15.75
C LEU A 358 8.19 8.43 -16.10
N HIS A 359 7.39 9.41 -15.66
CA HIS A 359 5.99 9.53 -16.06
C HIS A 359 5.84 9.56 -17.59
N ASP A 360 6.60 10.40 -18.28
CA ASP A 360 6.54 10.55 -19.74
C ASP A 360 6.98 9.27 -20.48
N GLN A 361 8.04 8.60 -20.01
CA GLN A 361 8.48 7.33 -20.59
C GLN A 361 7.44 6.22 -20.41
N CYS A 362 6.95 5.99 -19.19
CA CYS A 362 5.94 4.97 -18.92
C CYS A 362 4.66 5.22 -19.71
N LYS A 363 4.21 6.47 -19.78
CA LYS A 363 3.05 6.87 -20.58
C LYS A 363 3.27 6.64 -22.07
N SER A 364 4.45 6.97 -22.61
CA SER A 364 4.80 6.74 -24.02
C SER A 364 4.81 5.25 -24.37
N ILE A 365 5.37 4.40 -23.50
CA ILE A 365 5.41 2.95 -23.68
C ILE A 365 3.98 2.40 -23.76
N LEU A 366 3.11 2.76 -22.81
CA LEU A 366 1.72 2.31 -22.80
C LEU A 366 0.92 2.83 -23.99
N GLN A 367 1.10 4.11 -24.34
CA GLN A 367 0.39 4.72 -25.46
C GLN A 367 0.75 4.02 -26.77
N LYS A 368 2.04 3.79 -27.04
CA LYS A 368 2.50 3.03 -28.23
C LYS A 368 1.90 1.63 -28.28
N PHE A 369 1.80 0.94 -27.14
CA PHE A 369 1.20 -0.39 -27.07
C PHE A 369 -0.30 -0.38 -27.40
N TYR A 370 -1.07 0.53 -26.79
CA TYR A 370 -2.51 0.60 -27.03
C TYR A 370 -2.84 1.11 -28.45
N GLU A 371 -2.07 2.05 -28.98
CA GLU A 371 -2.18 2.52 -30.36
C GLU A 371 -1.88 1.39 -31.36
N LYS A 372 -0.81 0.61 -31.13
CA LYS A 372 -0.46 -0.57 -31.94
C LYS A 372 -1.60 -1.59 -31.97
N ASN A 373 -2.32 -1.74 -30.85
CA ASN A 373 -3.46 -2.64 -30.73
C ASN A 373 -4.80 -2.00 -31.16
N GLY A 374 -4.79 -0.75 -31.64
CA GLY A 374 -6.02 -0.02 -32.03
C GLY A 374 -7.01 0.15 -30.87
N HIS A 375 -6.52 0.16 -29.63
CA HIS A 375 -7.32 0.22 -28.41
C HIS A 375 -7.28 1.62 -27.80
N VAL A 376 -8.45 2.13 -27.40
CA VAL A 376 -8.57 3.40 -26.68
C VAL A 376 -9.11 3.11 -25.29
N LYS A 377 -8.35 3.49 -24.24
CA LYS A 377 -8.75 3.26 -22.85
C LYS A 377 -10.11 3.89 -22.54
N LYS A 378 -10.98 3.15 -21.85
CA LYS A 378 -12.27 3.66 -21.34
C LYS A 378 -12.00 4.52 -20.10
N SER A 379 -12.07 5.84 -20.26
CA SER A 379 -12.02 6.80 -19.15
C SER A 379 -13.41 6.98 -18.53
N GLY A 380 -13.68 6.32 -17.41
CA GLY A 380 -14.79 6.65 -16.50
C GLY A 380 -16.23 6.43 -17.03
N PHE A 381 -17.15 6.14 -16.12
CA PHE A 381 -18.57 5.87 -16.38
C PHE A 381 -19.27 7.08 -17.02
N SER A 382 -19.63 7.02 -18.32
CA SER A 382 -20.45 8.04 -19.00
C SER A 382 -21.57 7.37 -19.79
N GLY A 383 -22.69 7.15 -19.11
CA GLY A 383 -23.75 6.18 -19.42
C GLY A 383 -24.59 6.37 -20.70
N ILE A 384 -24.23 7.26 -21.62
CA ILE A 384 -25.02 7.49 -22.85
C ILE A 384 -24.18 7.32 -24.13
N GLN A 385 -22.90 7.72 -24.13
CA GLN A 385 -22.01 7.44 -25.26
C GLN A 385 -21.63 5.96 -25.35
N ASP A 386 -21.64 5.25 -24.22
CA ASP A 386 -21.35 3.82 -24.15
C ASP A 386 -22.45 2.95 -24.77
N LEU A 387 -23.72 3.33 -24.67
CA LEU A 387 -24.81 2.58 -25.30
C LEU A 387 -24.72 2.64 -26.84
N LYS A 388 -24.40 3.82 -27.38
CA LYS A 388 -24.20 4.01 -28.83
C LYS A 388 -22.98 3.24 -29.33
N ARG A 389 -21.92 3.19 -28.51
CA ARG A 389 -20.68 2.46 -28.83
C ARG A 389 -20.81 0.95 -28.65
N ASP A 390 -21.59 0.46 -27.69
CA ASP A 390 -21.90 -0.97 -27.50
C ASP A 390 -22.82 -1.48 -28.61
N LEU A 391 -23.75 -0.67 -29.10
CA LEU A 391 -24.51 -0.98 -30.32
C LEU A 391 -23.59 -1.08 -31.55
N GLN A 392 -22.64 -0.15 -31.67
CA GLN A 392 -21.67 -0.12 -32.77
C GLN A 392 -20.62 -1.24 -32.65
N ALA A 393 -20.25 -1.65 -31.44
CA ALA A 393 -19.35 -2.76 -31.14
C ALA A 393 -20.00 -4.13 -31.38
N ARG A 394 -21.30 -4.27 -31.12
CA ARG A 394 -22.09 -5.45 -31.51
C ARG A 394 -22.22 -5.61 -33.03
N LEU A 395 -22.22 -4.50 -33.77
CA LEU A 395 -22.24 -4.50 -35.24
C LEU A 395 -20.87 -4.80 -35.89
N MET A 396 -19.77 -4.79 -35.13
CA MET A 396 -18.38 -4.98 -35.62
C MET A 396 -17.72 -6.26 -35.07
N GLN A 397 -18.49 -7.20 -34.52
CA GLN A 397 -17.98 -8.41 -33.85
C GLN A 397 -17.14 -9.34 -34.76
N ASP A 398 -17.18 -9.18 -36.08
CA ASP A 398 -16.47 -10.05 -37.02
C ASP A 398 -14.98 -9.68 -37.27
N THR A 399 -14.43 -8.63 -36.66
CA THR A 399 -13.06 -8.15 -37.01
C THR A 399 -12.09 -7.86 -35.86
N ARG A 400 -12.43 -8.07 -34.58
CA ARG A 400 -11.44 -7.94 -33.49
C ARG A 400 -10.69 -9.25 -33.24
N THR A 401 -9.54 -9.32 -33.90
CA THR A 401 -8.50 -10.34 -33.80
C THR A 401 -7.84 -10.38 -32.42
N ASN A 402 -7.86 -11.55 -31.76
CA ASN A 402 -6.82 -12.28 -31.01
C ASN A 402 -5.68 -11.59 -30.22
N TYR A 403 -5.62 -10.27 -30.03
CA TYR A 403 -4.49 -9.65 -29.32
C TYR A 403 -4.80 -9.44 -27.83
N SER A 404 -3.98 -10.05 -26.96
CA SER A 404 -4.01 -9.81 -25.51
C SER A 404 -3.73 -8.34 -25.22
N LEU A 405 -4.60 -7.68 -24.45
CA LEU A 405 -4.39 -6.31 -23.97
C LEU A 405 -3.37 -6.22 -22.82
N LEU A 406 -2.72 -7.33 -22.50
CA LEU A 406 -1.62 -7.44 -21.56
C LEU A 406 -0.36 -7.94 -22.31
N SER A 407 0.78 -7.33 -21.99
CA SER A 407 2.06 -7.63 -22.64
C SER A 407 3.18 -7.64 -21.62
N GLU A 408 3.92 -8.75 -21.60
CA GLU A 408 5.14 -8.92 -20.79
C GLU A 408 6.27 -8.01 -21.28
N GLU A 409 6.39 -7.74 -22.59
CA GLU A 409 7.39 -6.80 -23.13
C GLU A 409 7.18 -5.38 -22.61
N VAL A 410 5.92 -4.93 -22.55
CA VAL A 410 5.56 -3.63 -21.98
C VAL A 410 5.94 -3.59 -20.49
N ALA A 411 5.65 -4.67 -19.75
CA ALA A 411 6.03 -4.77 -18.35
C ALA A 411 7.55 -4.71 -18.16
N ILE A 412 8.32 -5.47 -18.96
CA ILE A 412 9.79 -5.48 -18.92
C ILE A 412 10.35 -4.08 -19.21
N ASN A 413 9.81 -3.37 -20.21
CA ASN A 413 10.27 -2.02 -20.53
C ASN A 413 10.00 -1.03 -19.39
N ILE A 414 8.81 -1.06 -18.78
CA ILE A 414 8.47 -0.21 -17.63
C ILE A 414 9.36 -0.55 -16.41
N LEU A 415 9.55 -1.85 -16.14
CA LEU A 415 10.41 -2.36 -15.08
C LEU A 415 11.86 -1.90 -15.28
N GLN A 416 12.37 -1.96 -16.51
CA GLN A 416 13.71 -1.52 -16.88
C GLN A 416 13.91 -0.01 -16.70
N GLU A 417 12.98 0.82 -17.18
CA GLU A 417 13.04 2.28 -16.97
C GLU A 417 13.03 2.64 -15.49
N THR A 418 12.20 1.94 -14.71
CA THR A 418 12.13 2.14 -13.25
C THR A 418 13.42 1.66 -12.58
N LYS A 419 14.03 0.56 -13.02
CA LYS A 419 15.32 0.07 -12.51
C LYS A 419 16.43 1.10 -12.71
N LEU A 420 16.46 1.74 -13.88
CA LEU A 420 17.41 2.83 -14.16
C LEU A 420 17.11 4.06 -13.30
N ALA A 421 15.84 4.38 -13.05
CA ALA A 421 15.45 5.46 -12.14
C ALA A 421 15.90 5.18 -10.69
N PHE A 422 15.70 3.96 -10.18
CA PHE A 422 16.20 3.56 -8.86
C PHE A 422 17.73 3.67 -8.77
N HIS A 423 18.46 3.24 -9.80
CA HIS A 423 19.91 3.39 -9.83
C HIS A 423 20.33 4.87 -9.81
N ARG A 424 19.70 5.73 -10.62
CA ARG A 424 19.97 7.18 -10.63
C ARG A 424 19.68 7.80 -9.27
N CYS A 425 18.55 7.44 -8.65
CA CYS A 425 18.16 7.91 -7.32
C CYS A 425 19.15 7.46 -6.24
N GLY A 426 19.61 6.20 -6.27
CA GLY A 426 20.60 5.68 -5.33
C GLY A 426 21.96 6.37 -5.40
N VAL A 427 22.34 6.90 -6.56
CA VAL A 427 23.62 7.62 -6.75
C VAL A 427 23.49 9.12 -6.48
N LEU A 428 22.34 9.72 -6.79
CA LEU A 428 22.18 11.19 -6.84
C LEU A 428 21.33 11.77 -5.68
N SER A 429 20.63 10.96 -4.89
CA SER A 429 19.91 11.42 -3.69
C SER A 429 20.77 11.34 -2.44
N SER A 430 20.59 12.27 -1.49
CA SER A 430 21.19 12.14 -0.16
C SER A 430 20.61 10.96 0.62
N ALA A 431 21.36 10.47 1.60
CA ALA A 431 20.95 9.34 2.43
C ALA A 431 19.65 9.60 3.24
N ASN A 432 19.34 10.88 3.52
CA ASN A 432 18.14 11.26 4.27
C ASN A 432 16.87 11.24 3.39
N ASP A 433 17.00 11.63 2.12
CA ASP A 433 15.86 11.72 1.20
C ASP A 433 15.70 10.48 0.31
N LEU A 434 16.70 9.58 0.30
CA LEU A 434 16.71 8.38 -0.55
C LEU A 434 15.45 7.53 -0.39
N SER A 435 14.99 7.28 0.85
CA SER A 435 13.82 6.43 1.08
C SER A 435 12.54 7.03 0.49
N GLU A 436 12.37 8.34 0.59
CA GLU A 436 11.19 9.03 0.08
C GLU A 436 11.23 9.18 -1.45
N ASN A 437 12.42 9.43 -2.01
CA ASN A 437 12.62 9.52 -3.45
C ASN A 437 12.43 8.16 -4.13
N VAL A 438 12.92 7.08 -3.52
CA VAL A 438 12.66 5.70 -3.97
C VAL A 438 11.16 5.39 -3.89
N ARG A 439 10.47 5.82 -2.83
CA ARG A 439 9.03 5.66 -2.69
C ARG A 439 8.26 6.35 -3.82
N GLN A 440 8.65 7.56 -4.22
CA GLN A 440 8.03 8.26 -5.35
C GLN A 440 8.21 7.52 -6.68
N ILE A 441 9.40 6.96 -6.93
CA ILE A 441 9.65 6.15 -8.13
C ILE A 441 8.80 4.86 -8.13
N LEU A 442 8.65 4.23 -6.96
CA LEU A 442 7.80 3.06 -6.77
C LEU A 442 6.32 3.38 -7.05
N ASP A 443 5.82 4.51 -6.55
CA ASP A 443 4.44 4.95 -6.80
C ASP A 443 4.15 5.11 -8.30
N ILE A 444 5.12 5.59 -9.08
CA ILE A 444 5.02 5.72 -10.54
C ILE A 444 4.97 4.34 -11.21
N LEU A 445 5.86 3.42 -10.82
CA LEU A 445 5.83 2.03 -11.30
C LEU A 445 4.47 1.38 -11.04
N MET A 446 3.96 1.52 -9.82
CA MET A 446 2.67 0.99 -9.39
C MET A 446 1.50 1.59 -10.18
N GLN A 447 1.53 2.90 -10.44
CA GLN A 447 0.50 3.58 -11.21
C GLN A 447 0.44 3.04 -12.66
N TYR A 448 1.59 2.90 -13.33
CA TYR A 448 1.61 2.52 -14.75
C TYR A 448 1.54 1.02 -15.00
N LEU A 449 2.31 0.22 -14.25
CA LEU A 449 2.34 -1.23 -14.43
C LEU A 449 1.11 -1.90 -13.82
N CYS A 450 0.83 -1.62 -12.54
CA CYS A 450 -0.23 -2.30 -11.80
C CYS A 450 -1.61 -1.76 -12.15
N ARG A 451 -1.87 -0.45 -12.00
CA ARG A 451 -3.22 0.10 -12.23
C ARG A 451 -3.56 0.26 -13.70
N GLU A 452 -2.67 0.88 -14.46
CA GLU A 452 -2.97 1.28 -15.83
C GLU A 452 -2.83 0.16 -16.88
N HIS A 453 -2.05 -0.89 -16.59
CA HIS A 453 -1.81 -2.01 -17.50
C HIS A 453 -2.44 -3.30 -17.00
N LEU A 454 -1.97 -3.83 -15.85
CA LEU A 454 -2.45 -5.11 -15.28
C LEU A 454 -3.93 -5.04 -14.89
N GLU A 455 -4.29 -4.15 -13.96
CA GLU A 455 -5.64 -4.03 -13.41
C GLU A 455 -6.66 -3.74 -14.51
N TYR A 456 -6.31 -2.86 -15.46
CA TYR A 456 -7.14 -2.52 -16.61
C TYR A 456 -7.40 -3.75 -17.52
N ALA A 457 -6.36 -4.53 -17.84
CA ALA A 457 -6.50 -5.72 -18.68
C ALA A 457 -7.32 -6.81 -17.96
N VAL A 458 -7.09 -7.02 -16.66
CA VAL A 458 -7.85 -7.97 -15.84
C VAL A 458 -9.32 -7.59 -15.78
N ASP A 459 -9.66 -6.31 -15.55
CA ASP A 459 -11.06 -5.86 -15.51
C ASP A 459 -11.79 -6.10 -16.84
N LEU A 460 -11.11 -5.86 -17.97
CA LEU A 460 -11.68 -6.16 -19.28
C LEU A 460 -11.88 -7.66 -19.50
N ALA A 461 -10.90 -8.48 -19.11
CA ALA A 461 -10.97 -9.93 -19.23
C ALA A 461 -12.10 -10.53 -18.38
N VAL A 462 -12.25 -10.10 -17.12
CA VAL A 462 -13.33 -10.54 -16.22
C VAL A 462 -14.70 -10.15 -16.76
N ASN A 463 -14.82 -9.01 -17.43
CA ASN A 463 -16.06 -8.60 -18.09
C ASN A 463 -16.35 -9.39 -19.37
N ALA A 464 -15.33 -9.84 -20.08
CA ALA A 464 -15.47 -10.62 -21.31
C ALA A 464 -16.02 -12.05 -21.09
N ILE A 465 -15.84 -12.64 -19.89
CA ILE A 465 -16.28 -14.01 -19.54
C ILE A 465 -17.76 -14.27 -19.88
N GLN A 466 -18.64 -13.27 -19.75
CA GLN A 466 -20.09 -13.45 -19.98
C GLN A 466 -20.54 -13.29 -21.43
N SER A 467 -19.72 -12.67 -22.29
CA SER A 467 -20.12 -12.30 -23.65
C SER A 467 -19.86 -13.40 -24.67
N ASN A 468 -18.90 -14.29 -24.41
CA ASN A 468 -18.55 -15.41 -25.28
C ASN A 468 -17.98 -16.55 -24.41
N GLU A 469 -18.79 -17.54 -24.04
CA GLU A 469 -18.47 -18.46 -22.93
C GLU A 469 -17.13 -19.18 -23.12
N SER A 470 -16.90 -19.87 -24.24
CA SER A 470 -15.65 -20.64 -24.44
C SER A 470 -14.44 -19.76 -24.74
N GLN A 471 -14.61 -18.70 -25.54
CA GLN A 471 -13.52 -17.80 -25.91
C GLN A 471 -13.14 -16.87 -24.75
N GLY A 472 -14.11 -16.33 -24.02
CA GLY A 472 -13.91 -15.44 -22.89
C GLY A 472 -13.26 -16.14 -21.69
N VAL A 473 -13.55 -17.43 -21.48
CA VAL A 473 -12.82 -18.26 -20.50
C VAL A 473 -11.34 -18.40 -20.90
N LYS A 474 -11.06 -18.72 -22.16
CA LYS A 474 -9.69 -18.83 -22.68
C LYS A 474 -8.92 -17.51 -22.61
N ASP A 475 -9.56 -16.41 -22.98
CA ASP A 475 -8.98 -15.07 -22.93
C ASP A 475 -8.66 -14.66 -21.48
N PHE A 476 -9.56 -14.93 -20.53
CA PHE A 476 -9.31 -14.68 -19.11
C PHE A 476 -8.15 -15.51 -18.56
N LEU A 477 -8.09 -16.80 -18.89
CA LEU A 477 -7.00 -17.67 -18.44
C LEU A 477 -5.63 -17.24 -19.00
N ASN A 478 -5.58 -16.79 -20.25
CA ASN A 478 -4.37 -16.22 -20.83
C ASN A 478 -3.91 -14.96 -20.09
N ILE A 479 -4.85 -14.06 -19.74
CA ILE A 479 -4.56 -12.86 -18.96
C ILE A 479 -4.10 -13.20 -17.55
N LEU A 480 -4.72 -14.20 -16.91
CA LEU A 480 -4.32 -14.69 -15.59
C LEU A 480 -2.86 -15.18 -15.60
N ARG A 481 -2.49 -16.01 -16.58
CA ARG A 481 -1.12 -16.50 -16.76
C ARG A 481 -0.11 -15.37 -16.96
N GLN A 482 -0.41 -14.42 -17.85
CA GLN A 482 0.45 -13.26 -18.11
C GLN A 482 0.55 -12.34 -16.87
N THR A 483 -0.53 -12.18 -16.11
CA THR A 483 -0.55 -11.39 -14.88
C THR A 483 0.34 -12.02 -13.81
N ALA A 484 0.30 -13.35 -13.67
CA ALA A 484 1.18 -14.08 -12.75
C ALA A 484 2.67 -13.93 -13.15
N ALA A 485 3.00 -14.07 -14.44
CA ALA A 485 4.35 -13.88 -14.93
C ALA A 485 4.89 -12.46 -14.66
N ILE A 486 4.08 -11.44 -14.94
CA ILE A 486 4.44 -10.04 -14.67
C ILE A 486 4.57 -9.77 -13.17
N SER A 487 3.71 -10.37 -12.34
CA SER A 487 3.78 -10.23 -10.88
C SER A 487 5.09 -10.79 -10.33
N HIS A 488 5.55 -11.95 -10.82
CA HIS A 488 6.87 -12.49 -10.46
C HIS A 488 8.05 -11.62 -10.93
N LEU A 489 7.97 -11.03 -12.15
CA LEU A 489 8.99 -10.09 -12.60
C LEU A 489 9.07 -8.85 -11.70
N LEU A 490 7.92 -8.37 -11.25
CA LEU A 490 7.81 -7.24 -10.34
C LEU A 490 8.38 -7.59 -8.95
N GLU A 491 7.99 -8.72 -8.37
CA GLU A 491 8.52 -9.22 -7.08
C GLU A 491 10.04 -9.33 -7.12
N LYS A 492 10.60 -9.93 -8.17
CA LYS A 492 12.05 -10.08 -8.34
C LYS A 492 12.79 -8.75 -8.35
N GLN A 493 12.21 -7.69 -8.94
CA GLN A 493 12.81 -6.36 -8.94
C GLN A 493 12.69 -5.66 -7.58
N ILE A 494 11.64 -5.96 -6.81
CA ILE A 494 11.42 -5.36 -5.49
C ILE A 494 12.27 -6.05 -4.42
N ASP A 495 12.51 -7.36 -4.50
CA ASP A 495 13.41 -8.09 -3.57
C ASP A 495 14.86 -7.58 -3.64
N ASP A 496 15.29 -7.06 -4.80
CA ASP A 496 16.57 -6.39 -4.97
C ASP A 496 16.60 -4.96 -4.35
N SER A 497 15.46 -4.44 -3.86
CA SER A 497 15.26 -3.08 -3.37
C SER A 497 14.85 -3.04 -1.86
N SER A 498 15.07 -1.92 -1.17
CA SER A 498 14.93 -1.78 0.29
C SER A 498 13.58 -2.22 0.91
N THR A 499 13.60 -2.70 2.16
CA THR A 499 12.51 -3.39 2.88
C THR A 499 11.18 -2.64 3.03
N SER A 500 11.17 -1.30 3.13
CA SER A 500 9.92 -0.51 3.24
C SER A 500 9.13 -0.40 1.93
N CYS A 501 9.81 -0.51 0.79
CA CYS A 501 9.20 -0.52 -0.54
C CYS A 501 8.43 -1.82 -0.81
N LEU A 502 8.84 -2.91 -0.17
CA LEU A 502 8.25 -4.23 -0.28
C LEU A 502 6.81 -4.26 0.25
N GLU A 503 6.51 -3.58 1.36
CA GLU A 503 5.16 -3.56 1.95
C GLU A 503 4.14 -2.82 1.07
N HIS A 504 4.54 -1.70 0.46
CA HIS A 504 3.64 -0.93 -0.40
C HIS A 504 3.32 -1.68 -1.69
N ALA A 505 4.32 -2.30 -2.30
CA ALA A 505 4.13 -3.11 -3.50
C ALA A 505 3.30 -4.37 -3.24
N LYS A 506 3.49 -5.04 -2.10
CA LYS A 506 2.67 -6.18 -1.66
C LYS A 506 1.19 -5.80 -1.54
N SER A 507 0.86 -4.65 -0.94
CA SER A 507 -0.53 -4.21 -0.82
C SER A 507 -1.24 -4.01 -2.17
N LEU A 508 -0.52 -3.64 -3.23
CA LEU A 508 -1.10 -3.47 -4.56
C LEU A 508 -1.23 -4.81 -5.31
N LEU A 509 -0.26 -5.71 -5.15
CA LEU A 509 -0.35 -7.08 -5.68
C LEU A 509 -1.57 -7.82 -5.09
N GLU A 510 -1.83 -7.67 -3.79
CA GLU A 510 -3.06 -8.19 -3.14
C GLU A 510 -4.34 -7.68 -3.82
N THR A 511 -4.34 -6.43 -4.32
CA THR A 511 -5.50 -5.86 -5.02
C THR A 511 -5.71 -6.53 -6.38
N ILE A 512 -4.63 -6.86 -7.10
CA ILE A 512 -4.71 -7.60 -8.37
C ILE A 512 -5.14 -9.04 -8.11
N GLU A 513 -4.57 -9.71 -7.11
CA GLU A 513 -4.94 -11.07 -6.71
C GLU A 513 -6.43 -11.19 -6.39
N THR A 514 -6.96 -10.29 -5.56
CA THR A 514 -8.41 -10.30 -5.25
C THR A 514 -9.31 -10.08 -6.47
N LYS A 515 -8.81 -9.44 -7.55
CA LYS A 515 -9.54 -9.33 -8.81
C LYS A 515 -9.41 -10.60 -9.66
N LEU A 516 -8.24 -11.23 -9.69
CA LEU A 516 -8.05 -12.52 -10.34
C LEU A 516 -8.94 -13.59 -9.69
N ASP A 517 -9.02 -13.63 -8.35
CA ASP A 517 -9.92 -14.53 -7.61
C ASP A 517 -11.37 -14.36 -8.02
N LYS A 518 -11.84 -13.11 -8.14
CA LYS A 518 -13.19 -12.80 -8.64
C LYS A 518 -13.38 -13.28 -10.08
N GLY A 519 -12.35 -13.14 -10.91
CA GLY A 519 -12.35 -13.64 -12.29
C GLY A 519 -12.47 -15.16 -12.35
N VAL A 520 -11.68 -15.88 -11.56
CA VAL A 520 -11.73 -17.35 -11.44
C VAL A 520 -13.10 -17.80 -10.92
N ASP A 521 -13.64 -17.16 -9.87
CA ASP A 521 -14.97 -17.48 -9.36
C ASP A 521 -16.07 -17.28 -10.42
N LYS A 522 -15.98 -16.17 -11.17
CA LYS A 522 -16.91 -15.86 -12.26
C LYS A 522 -16.78 -16.86 -13.41
N MET A 523 -15.56 -17.21 -13.81
CA MET A 523 -15.25 -18.24 -14.81
C MET A 523 -15.86 -19.59 -14.43
N LEU A 524 -15.57 -20.08 -13.23
CA LEU A 524 -16.11 -21.35 -12.72
C LEU A 524 -17.63 -21.32 -12.64
N THR A 525 -18.21 -20.20 -12.21
CA THR A 525 -19.67 -20.01 -12.16
C THR A 525 -20.31 -20.06 -13.54
N THR A 526 -19.68 -19.48 -14.56
CA THR A 526 -20.14 -19.55 -15.95
C THR A 526 -20.08 -20.99 -16.48
N ILE A 527 -18.96 -21.68 -16.27
CA ILE A 527 -18.78 -23.08 -16.74
C ILE A 527 -19.84 -24.00 -16.13
N VAL A 528 -19.99 -23.99 -14.79
CA VAL A 528 -20.99 -24.84 -14.14
C VAL A 528 -22.42 -24.36 -14.38
N GLY A 529 -22.60 -23.07 -14.69
CA GLY A 529 -23.85 -22.48 -15.14
C GLY A 529 -24.29 -23.05 -16.50
N HIS A 530 -23.35 -23.17 -17.44
CA HIS A 530 -23.60 -23.78 -18.74
C HIS A 530 -23.89 -25.29 -18.62
N VAL A 531 -23.16 -26.01 -17.77
CA VAL A 531 -23.49 -27.41 -17.46
C VAL A 531 -24.91 -27.52 -16.91
N ARG A 532 -25.30 -26.65 -15.97
CA ARG A 532 -26.68 -26.63 -15.45
C ARG A 532 -27.68 -26.36 -16.58
N PHE A 533 -27.39 -25.43 -17.47
CA PHE A 533 -28.24 -25.11 -18.62
C PHE A 533 -28.46 -26.37 -19.48
N ILE A 534 -27.39 -27.04 -19.94
CA ILE A 534 -27.46 -28.29 -20.72
C ILE A 534 -28.34 -29.32 -20.01
N LEU A 535 -28.10 -29.58 -18.73
CA LEU A 535 -28.86 -30.57 -17.97
C LEU A 535 -30.34 -30.20 -17.87
N THR A 536 -30.66 -28.92 -17.65
CA THR A 536 -32.07 -28.48 -17.54
C THR A 536 -32.82 -28.43 -18.87
N THR A 537 -32.13 -28.19 -19.98
CA THR A 537 -32.76 -28.06 -21.31
C THR A 537 -32.87 -29.39 -22.05
N GLU A 538 -31.84 -30.23 -21.94
CA GLU A 538 -31.75 -31.49 -22.68
C GLU A 538 -32.35 -32.68 -21.93
N GLN A 539 -32.31 -32.69 -20.58
CA GLN A 539 -32.78 -33.85 -19.80
C GLN A 539 -34.29 -33.82 -19.57
N LYS A 540 -35.02 -34.73 -20.20
CA LYS A 540 -36.48 -34.84 -20.06
C LYS A 540 -36.87 -35.67 -18.84
N LYS A 541 -37.98 -35.30 -18.18
CA LYS A 541 -38.50 -36.04 -17.01
C LYS A 541 -38.90 -37.49 -17.30
N GLN A 542 -39.32 -37.79 -18.53
CA GLN A 542 -39.72 -39.12 -18.95
C GLN A 542 -38.53 -40.10 -19.02
N GLU A 543 -37.30 -39.62 -19.20
CA GLU A 543 -36.11 -40.49 -19.30
C GLU A 543 -35.79 -41.20 -17.98
N PHE A 544 -36.06 -40.56 -16.85
CA PHE A 544 -35.87 -41.16 -15.52
C PHE A 544 -37.13 -41.85 -14.98
N LYS A 545 -38.26 -41.73 -15.68
CA LYS A 545 -39.51 -42.42 -15.35
C LYS A 545 -40.28 -42.83 -16.62
N PRO A 546 -39.74 -43.78 -17.41
CA PRO A 546 -40.46 -44.34 -18.55
C PRO A 546 -41.76 -45.04 -18.10
N GLU A 547 -42.80 -44.97 -18.92
CA GLU A 547 -44.07 -45.69 -18.67
C GLU A 547 -43.95 -47.16 -19.10
N GLU A 548 -44.64 -48.07 -18.41
CA GLU A 548 -44.50 -49.53 -18.60
C GLU A 548 -44.98 -50.03 -19.96
N ASP A 549 -45.73 -49.22 -20.72
CA ASP A 549 -46.28 -49.58 -22.04
C ASP A 549 -45.34 -49.28 -23.21
N ASP A 550 -44.27 -48.48 -23.03
CA ASP A 550 -43.27 -48.17 -24.06
C ASP A 550 -42.19 -49.27 -24.20
N ASN A 551 -42.40 -50.42 -23.55
CA ASN A 551 -41.42 -51.48 -23.28
C ASN A 551 -41.15 -52.41 -24.48
N ASN A 552 -40.99 -51.84 -25.67
CA ASN A 552 -40.48 -52.57 -26.83
C ASN A 552 -38.95 -52.62 -26.80
N GLY A 553 -38.38 -53.42 -25.88
CA GLY A 553 -37.02 -53.98 -25.99
C GLY A 553 -35.86 -53.00 -26.25
N ALA A 554 -36.00 -51.70 -25.98
CA ALA A 554 -34.94 -50.74 -26.23
C ALA A 554 -33.79 -50.95 -25.23
N GLU A 555 -32.59 -51.20 -25.74
CA GLU A 555 -31.37 -51.27 -24.94
C GLU A 555 -31.21 -49.99 -24.11
N ILE A 556 -30.87 -50.14 -22.83
CA ILE A 556 -30.58 -49.01 -21.94
C ILE A 556 -29.32 -48.32 -22.50
N PRO A 557 -29.37 -47.02 -22.84
CA PRO A 557 -28.21 -46.28 -23.34
C PRO A 557 -27.03 -46.29 -22.36
N LEU A 558 -25.81 -46.19 -22.89
CA LEU A 558 -24.57 -46.10 -22.10
C LEU A 558 -24.52 -44.85 -21.18
N CYS A 559 -25.22 -43.78 -21.55
CA CYS A 559 -25.53 -42.60 -20.74
C CYS A 559 -26.61 -41.77 -21.48
N SER A 560 -27.20 -40.78 -20.81
CA SER A 560 -28.16 -39.85 -21.41
C SER A 560 -27.46 -38.87 -22.37
N ASN A 561 -28.23 -38.31 -23.32
CA ASN A 561 -27.71 -37.29 -24.23
C ASN A 561 -27.25 -36.03 -23.47
N ALA A 562 -28.00 -35.62 -22.45
CA ALA A 562 -27.62 -34.48 -21.61
C ALA A 562 -26.32 -34.74 -20.84
N CYS A 563 -26.13 -35.97 -20.34
CA CYS A 563 -24.89 -36.40 -19.72
C CYS A 563 -23.71 -36.32 -20.69
N SER A 564 -23.83 -36.90 -21.88
CA SER A 564 -22.79 -36.85 -22.93
C SER A 564 -22.43 -35.42 -23.32
N MET A 565 -23.42 -34.55 -23.53
CA MET A 565 -23.19 -33.14 -23.85
C MET A 565 -22.49 -32.38 -22.72
N ALA A 566 -22.92 -32.58 -21.47
CA ALA A 566 -22.32 -31.95 -20.30
C ALA A 566 -20.87 -32.42 -20.08
N CYS A 567 -20.60 -33.72 -20.20
CA CYS A 567 -19.26 -34.31 -20.12
C CYS A 567 -18.34 -33.75 -21.21
N LYS A 568 -18.80 -33.73 -22.47
CA LYS A 568 -18.01 -33.21 -23.60
C LYS A 568 -17.65 -31.74 -23.41
N TYR A 569 -18.61 -30.91 -22.98
CA TYR A 569 -18.35 -29.50 -22.68
C TYR A 569 -17.36 -29.35 -21.53
N LEU A 570 -17.54 -30.08 -20.42
CA LEU A 570 -16.66 -29.99 -19.27
C LEU A 570 -15.23 -30.43 -19.60
N SER A 571 -15.05 -31.52 -20.36
CA SER A 571 -13.73 -31.97 -20.85
C SER A 571 -13.04 -30.92 -21.71
N GLN A 572 -13.78 -30.19 -22.55
CA GLN A 572 -13.22 -29.08 -23.33
C GLN A 572 -12.73 -27.94 -22.43
N GLN A 573 -13.50 -27.56 -21.41
CA GLN A 573 -13.09 -26.50 -20.47
C GLN A 573 -11.88 -26.93 -19.62
N ILE A 574 -11.85 -28.18 -19.18
CA ILE A 574 -10.70 -28.78 -18.46
C ILE A 574 -9.44 -28.74 -19.32
N ALA A 575 -9.53 -29.08 -20.61
CA ALA A 575 -8.39 -29.02 -21.52
C ALA A 575 -7.83 -27.59 -21.63
N ILE A 576 -8.71 -26.59 -21.76
CA ILE A 576 -8.31 -25.17 -21.80
C ILE A 576 -7.62 -24.76 -20.49
N MET A 577 -8.11 -25.22 -19.33
CA MET A 577 -7.48 -24.94 -18.03
C MET A 577 -6.10 -25.58 -17.91
N ASN A 578 -5.94 -26.85 -18.31
CA ASN A 578 -4.67 -27.56 -18.31
C ASN A 578 -3.61 -26.92 -19.22
N GLU A 579 -4.04 -26.29 -20.32
CA GLU A 579 -3.14 -25.55 -21.21
C GLU A 579 -2.71 -24.19 -20.65
N SER A 580 -3.49 -23.62 -19.73
CA SER A 580 -3.36 -22.21 -19.32
C SER A 580 -2.88 -22.01 -17.88
N LEU A 581 -3.07 -23.00 -17.00
CA LEU A 581 -2.70 -22.96 -15.58
C LEU A 581 -1.71 -24.07 -15.26
N ASP A 582 -0.87 -23.84 -14.25
CA ASP A 582 0.16 -24.76 -13.79
C ASP A 582 0.19 -24.91 -12.26
N GLY A 583 0.88 -25.96 -11.79
CA GLY A 583 1.16 -26.22 -10.38
C GLY A 583 -0.08 -26.22 -9.47
N SER A 584 0.06 -25.58 -8.30
CA SER A 584 -1.01 -25.53 -7.28
C SER A 584 -2.24 -24.73 -7.76
N ASN A 585 -2.05 -23.72 -8.62
CA ASN A 585 -3.16 -22.92 -9.15
C ASN A 585 -4.11 -23.76 -10.01
N LEU A 586 -3.55 -24.65 -10.83
CA LEU A 586 -4.32 -25.63 -11.60
C LEU A 586 -5.07 -26.59 -10.67
N GLU A 587 -4.38 -27.19 -9.68
CA GLU A 587 -4.98 -28.15 -8.75
C GLU A 587 -6.14 -27.53 -7.95
N ASN A 588 -5.96 -26.32 -7.42
CA ASN A 588 -6.98 -25.61 -6.65
C ASN A 588 -8.19 -25.25 -7.52
N THR A 589 -7.95 -24.75 -8.74
CA THR A 589 -9.02 -24.37 -9.68
C THR A 589 -9.84 -25.59 -10.10
N LEU A 590 -9.17 -26.69 -10.45
CA LEU A 590 -9.85 -27.93 -10.84
C LEU A 590 -10.58 -28.56 -9.63
N THR A 591 -10.01 -28.48 -8.43
CA THR A 591 -10.68 -28.98 -7.20
C THR A 591 -12.00 -28.25 -6.96
N GLU A 592 -12.01 -26.92 -7.03
CA GLU A 592 -13.22 -26.12 -6.88
C GLU A 592 -14.22 -26.38 -8.03
N LEU A 593 -13.73 -26.54 -9.27
CA LEU A 593 -14.57 -26.94 -10.42
C LEU A 593 -15.29 -28.26 -10.15
N VAL A 594 -14.57 -29.29 -9.68
CA VAL A 594 -15.14 -30.61 -9.40
C VAL A 594 -16.19 -30.54 -8.28
N VAL A 595 -15.92 -29.79 -7.21
CA VAL A 595 -16.88 -29.62 -6.10
C VAL A 595 -18.17 -28.94 -6.60
N ARG A 596 -18.04 -27.87 -7.41
CA ARG A 596 -19.20 -27.17 -7.99
C ARG A 596 -19.95 -28.04 -8.99
N PHE A 597 -19.23 -28.78 -9.84
CA PHE A 597 -19.82 -29.71 -10.80
C PHE A 597 -20.61 -30.82 -10.09
N HIS A 598 -20.01 -31.49 -9.11
CA HIS A 598 -20.70 -32.48 -8.27
C HIS A 598 -21.98 -31.91 -7.65
N ARG A 599 -21.92 -30.68 -7.12
CA ARG A 599 -23.11 -30.01 -6.58
C ARG A 599 -24.18 -29.77 -7.63
N VAL A 600 -23.83 -29.34 -8.84
CA VAL A 600 -24.79 -29.17 -9.95
C VAL A 600 -25.46 -30.49 -10.30
N ILE A 601 -24.71 -31.60 -10.35
CA ILE A 601 -25.26 -32.93 -10.60
C ILE A 601 -26.24 -33.35 -9.49
N VAL A 602 -25.85 -33.21 -8.22
CA VAL A 602 -26.72 -33.54 -7.08
C VAL A 602 -28.00 -32.70 -7.08
N ASP A 603 -27.88 -31.38 -7.27
CA ASP A 603 -29.03 -30.47 -7.36
C ASP A 603 -29.94 -30.80 -8.55
N HIS A 604 -29.39 -31.33 -9.64
CA HIS A 604 -30.15 -31.81 -10.80
C HIS A 604 -30.90 -33.11 -10.49
N ILE A 605 -30.24 -34.09 -9.85
CA ILE A 605 -30.86 -35.37 -9.45
C ILE A 605 -32.08 -35.15 -8.56
N TYR A 606 -32.01 -34.20 -7.62
CA TYR A 606 -33.13 -33.87 -6.74
C TYR A 606 -34.38 -33.32 -7.45
N GLN A 607 -34.31 -32.99 -8.74
CA GLN A 607 -35.44 -32.46 -9.52
C GLN A 607 -36.31 -33.54 -10.18
N PHE A 608 -35.90 -34.81 -10.10
CA PHE A 608 -36.57 -35.93 -10.80
C PHE A 608 -37.15 -36.96 -9.83
N GLN A 609 -38.01 -37.81 -10.38
CA GLN A 609 -38.42 -39.06 -9.76
C GLN A 609 -37.96 -40.23 -10.62
N TYR A 610 -37.62 -41.34 -9.97
CA TYR A 610 -36.96 -42.47 -10.61
C TYR A 610 -37.76 -43.77 -10.47
N ASN A 611 -37.95 -44.50 -11.57
CA ASN A 611 -38.28 -45.93 -11.53
C ASN A 611 -36.98 -46.77 -11.66
N SER A 612 -37.07 -48.10 -11.61
CA SER A 612 -35.88 -48.97 -11.66
C SER A 612 -35.04 -48.76 -12.93
N GLN A 613 -35.68 -48.65 -14.09
CA GLN A 613 -35.00 -48.45 -15.37
C GLN A 613 -34.33 -47.07 -15.47
N GLY A 614 -35.02 -45.99 -15.07
CA GLY A 614 -34.48 -44.65 -15.05
C GLY A 614 -33.36 -44.47 -14.02
N ALA A 615 -33.42 -45.18 -12.89
CA ALA A 615 -32.34 -45.18 -11.90
C ALA A 615 -31.08 -45.91 -12.43
N MET A 616 -31.24 -46.96 -13.24
CA MET A 616 -30.12 -47.58 -13.96
C MET A 616 -29.46 -46.62 -14.95
N LEU A 617 -30.25 -45.86 -15.71
CA LEU A 617 -29.72 -44.81 -16.59
C LEU A 617 -28.95 -43.74 -15.79
N LEU A 618 -29.46 -43.32 -14.62
CA LEU A 618 -28.73 -42.39 -13.75
C LEU A 618 -27.38 -42.97 -13.26
N LEU A 619 -27.29 -44.27 -12.96
CA LEU A 619 -26.01 -44.88 -12.59
C LEU A 619 -25.00 -44.85 -13.75
N CYS A 620 -25.48 -45.06 -14.97
CA CYS A 620 -24.69 -44.90 -16.18
C CYS A 620 -24.17 -43.46 -16.30
N ASP A 621 -25.04 -42.45 -16.11
CA ASP A 621 -24.66 -41.03 -16.13
C ASP A 621 -23.62 -40.69 -15.05
N VAL A 622 -23.84 -41.13 -13.80
CA VAL A 622 -22.90 -40.90 -12.70
C VAL A 622 -21.55 -41.58 -12.96
N SER A 623 -21.54 -42.72 -13.64
CA SER A 623 -20.30 -43.40 -14.05
C SER A 623 -19.53 -42.62 -15.10
N GLU A 624 -20.23 -42.02 -16.08
CA GLU A 624 -19.60 -41.18 -17.09
C GLU A 624 -19.11 -39.84 -16.50
N TYR A 625 -19.89 -39.20 -15.63
CA TYR A 625 -19.41 -38.02 -14.88
C TYR A 625 -18.17 -38.32 -14.04
N ARG A 626 -18.16 -39.49 -13.37
CA ARG A 626 -17.03 -39.96 -12.58
C ARG A 626 -15.80 -40.17 -13.45
N LYS A 627 -15.95 -40.68 -14.67
CA LYS A 627 -14.86 -40.91 -15.61
C LYS A 627 -14.14 -39.60 -15.93
N VAL A 628 -14.90 -38.56 -16.32
CA VAL A 628 -14.35 -37.22 -16.64
C VAL A 628 -13.52 -36.64 -15.49
N VAL A 629 -13.98 -36.78 -14.24
CA VAL A 629 -13.25 -36.23 -13.09
C VAL A 629 -12.12 -37.13 -12.59
N SER A 630 -12.18 -38.44 -12.87
CA SER A 630 -11.16 -39.40 -12.42
C SER A 630 -9.82 -39.21 -13.14
N GLU A 631 -9.86 -38.68 -14.36
CA GLU A 631 -8.68 -38.35 -15.18
C GLU A 631 -7.89 -37.16 -14.64
N LEU A 632 -8.44 -36.39 -13.68
CA LEU A 632 -7.83 -35.16 -13.15
C LEU A 632 -6.85 -35.38 -11.99
N ASN A 633 -6.73 -36.59 -11.45
CA ASN A 633 -5.90 -36.92 -10.27
C ASN A 633 -6.23 -36.11 -8.99
N ILE A 634 -7.46 -35.61 -8.82
CA ILE A 634 -7.86 -34.82 -7.65
C ILE A 634 -8.31 -35.75 -6.50
N PRO A 635 -7.73 -35.66 -5.29
CA PRO A 635 -8.03 -36.58 -4.18
C PRO A 635 -9.50 -36.60 -3.76
N ILE A 636 -10.14 -35.43 -3.65
CA ILE A 636 -11.53 -35.31 -3.19
C ILE A 636 -12.54 -35.75 -4.25
N ALA A 637 -12.19 -35.67 -5.54
CA ALA A 637 -13.07 -36.03 -6.65
C ALA A 637 -13.52 -37.50 -6.57
N LYS A 638 -12.57 -38.40 -6.29
CA LYS A 638 -12.85 -39.84 -6.16
C LYS A 638 -13.85 -40.10 -5.04
N LYS A 639 -13.67 -39.48 -3.87
CA LYS A 639 -14.56 -39.67 -2.72
C LYS A 639 -15.97 -39.17 -3.03
N LEU A 640 -16.10 -37.96 -3.58
CA LEU A 640 -17.40 -37.36 -3.93
C LEU A 640 -18.21 -38.26 -4.87
N PHE A 641 -17.63 -38.69 -5.99
CA PHE A 641 -18.36 -39.49 -6.97
C PHE A 641 -18.58 -40.95 -6.56
N VAL A 642 -17.71 -41.53 -5.73
CA VAL A 642 -17.98 -42.84 -5.09
C VAL A 642 -19.18 -42.74 -4.14
N THR A 643 -19.25 -41.69 -3.32
CA THR A 643 -20.40 -41.48 -2.42
C THR A 643 -21.68 -41.18 -3.20
N LEU A 644 -21.62 -40.39 -4.27
CA LEU A 644 -22.76 -40.11 -5.13
C LEU A 644 -23.29 -41.38 -5.81
N HIS A 645 -22.40 -42.22 -6.34
CA HIS A 645 -22.79 -43.51 -6.92
C HIS A 645 -23.46 -44.41 -5.86
N ALA A 646 -22.95 -44.44 -4.63
CA ALA A 646 -23.58 -45.20 -3.55
C ALA A 646 -24.97 -44.64 -3.18
N LEU A 647 -25.16 -43.32 -3.19
CA LEU A 647 -26.47 -42.68 -2.98
C LEU A 647 -27.46 -43.02 -4.11
N CYS A 648 -27.02 -43.00 -5.37
CA CYS A 648 -27.85 -43.38 -6.51
C CYS A 648 -28.23 -44.87 -6.49
N ASN A 649 -27.38 -45.77 -5.97
CA ASN A 649 -27.73 -47.19 -5.80
C ASN A 649 -28.98 -47.38 -4.92
N LEU A 650 -29.26 -46.47 -3.97
CA LEU A 650 -30.48 -46.54 -3.13
C LEU A 650 -31.77 -46.41 -3.95
N LEU A 651 -31.70 -45.89 -5.17
CA LEU A 651 -32.85 -45.72 -6.07
C LEU A 651 -33.23 -47.03 -6.79
N ILE A 652 -32.31 -48.00 -6.88
CA ILE A 652 -32.51 -49.27 -7.61
C ILE A 652 -32.80 -50.44 -6.66
N VAL A 653 -32.13 -50.47 -5.50
CA VAL A 653 -32.20 -51.60 -4.56
C VAL A 653 -33.66 -51.90 -4.18
N SER A 654 -34.04 -53.18 -4.10
CA SER A 654 -35.39 -53.56 -3.68
C SER A 654 -35.71 -53.09 -2.26
N SER A 655 -36.99 -52.85 -1.98
CA SER A 655 -37.47 -52.35 -0.69
C SER A 655 -37.00 -53.17 0.53
N ASP A 656 -36.76 -54.48 0.35
CA ASP A 656 -36.31 -55.39 1.41
C ASP A 656 -34.82 -55.24 1.76
N HIS A 657 -34.00 -54.80 0.79
CA HIS A 657 -32.55 -54.64 0.95
C HIS A 657 -32.12 -53.18 1.18
N LEU A 658 -33.07 -52.25 1.19
CA LEU A 658 -32.81 -50.81 1.28
C LEU A 658 -32.12 -50.41 2.60
N LEU A 659 -32.48 -51.04 3.72
CA LEU A 659 -31.85 -50.80 5.02
C LEU A 659 -30.39 -51.26 5.05
N ALA A 660 -30.09 -52.41 4.43
CA ALA A 660 -28.73 -52.91 4.30
C ALA A 660 -27.89 -51.98 3.40
N ALA A 661 -28.47 -51.47 2.30
CA ALA A 661 -27.81 -50.52 1.42
C ALA A 661 -27.51 -49.16 2.10
N CYS A 662 -28.45 -48.65 2.91
CA CYS A 662 -28.22 -47.45 3.73
C CYS A 662 -27.15 -47.64 4.81
N SER A 663 -26.87 -48.89 5.22
CA SER A 663 -25.88 -49.23 6.24
C SER A 663 -24.56 -49.73 5.62
N SER A 664 -24.32 -49.47 4.34
CA SER A 664 -23.07 -49.82 3.67
C SER A 664 -21.90 -48.97 4.17
N ASN A 665 -20.67 -49.52 4.19
CA ASN A 665 -19.46 -48.84 4.67
C ASN A 665 -19.21 -47.47 3.99
N THR A 666 -19.74 -47.25 2.78
CA THR A 666 -19.64 -45.96 2.06
C THR A 666 -20.65 -44.92 2.53
N LEU A 667 -21.79 -45.33 3.09
CA LEU A 667 -22.91 -44.46 3.49
C LEU A 667 -23.12 -44.40 5.01
N GLU A 668 -22.43 -45.23 5.79
CA GLU A 668 -22.59 -45.35 7.25
C GLU A 668 -22.44 -44.01 8.00
N HIS A 669 -21.57 -43.12 7.50
CA HIS A 669 -21.30 -41.81 8.11
C HIS A 669 -22.24 -40.69 7.62
N PHE A 670 -23.20 -40.98 6.74
CA PHE A 670 -24.16 -39.97 6.26
C PHE A 670 -25.33 -39.81 7.22
N ASP A 671 -25.78 -38.57 7.41
CA ASP A 671 -26.99 -38.29 8.16
C ASP A 671 -28.20 -39.00 7.54
N LYS A 672 -29.01 -39.64 8.39
CA LYS A 672 -30.25 -40.33 7.98
C LYS A 672 -31.15 -39.46 7.11
N SER A 673 -31.17 -38.14 7.34
CA SER A 673 -31.94 -37.19 6.54
C SER A 673 -31.48 -37.10 5.08
N ILE A 674 -30.18 -37.17 4.81
CA ILE A 674 -29.62 -37.09 3.45
C ILE A 674 -29.99 -38.36 2.68
N LEU A 675 -29.77 -39.52 3.31
CA LEU A 675 -30.15 -40.83 2.76
C LEU A 675 -31.65 -40.85 2.44
N MET A 676 -32.47 -40.35 3.36
CA MET A 676 -33.93 -40.34 3.18
C MET A 676 -34.41 -39.35 2.12
N ASN A 677 -33.66 -38.27 1.85
CA ASN A 677 -33.96 -37.36 0.75
C ASN A 677 -33.72 -38.04 -0.61
N PHE A 678 -32.69 -38.88 -0.73
CA PHE A 678 -32.49 -39.69 -1.95
C PHE A 678 -33.57 -40.76 -2.11
N VAL A 679 -33.90 -41.51 -1.05
CA VAL A 679 -34.96 -42.53 -1.11
C VAL A 679 -36.33 -41.94 -1.52
N GLN A 680 -36.59 -40.68 -1.17
CA GLN A 680 -37.80 -39.97 -1.57
C GLN A 680 -37.94 -39.71 -3.07
N LEU A 681 -36.85 -39.81 -3.82
CA LEU A 681 -36.86 -39.65 -5.27
C LEU A 681 -37.39 -40.88 -5.99
N ARG A 682 -37.53 -42.03 -5.31
CA ARG A 682 -38.10 -43.23 -5.92
C ARG A 682 -39.60 -43.08 -6.19
N ALA A 683 -40.05 -43.55 -7.34
CA ALA A 683 -41.46 -43.54 -7.74
C ALA A 683 -42.34 -44.38 -6.78
N ASP A 684 -41.80 -45.46 -6.22
CA ASP A 684 -42.47 -46.37 -5.27
C ASP A 684 -42.45 -45.86 -3.81
N CYS A 685 -41.79 -44.74 -3.52
CA CYS A 685 -41.61 -44.23 -2.16
C CYS A 685 -42.94 -43.92 -1.43
N LYS A 686 -43.96 -43.44 -2.16
CA LYS A 686 -45.30 -43.20 -1.57
C LYS A 686 -45.97 -44.51 -1.15
N ALA A 687 -45.81 -45.59 -1.92
CA ALA A 687 -46.32 -46.91 -1.57
C ALA A 687 -45.56 -47.52 -0.38
N LEU A 688 -44.24 -47.31 -0.32
CA LEU A 688 -43.37 -47.70 0.80
C LEU A 688 -43.77 -47.04 2.13
N ARG A 689 -44.21 -45.78 2.11
CA ARG A 689 -44.72 -45.06 3.30
C ARG A 689 -46.11 -45.51 3.75
N LEU A 690 -46.91 -46.06 2.83
CA LEU A 690 -48.27 -46.54 3.10
C LEU A 690 -48.26 -47.98 3.68
N LEU A 691 -47.23 -48.78 3.41
CA LEU A 691 -46.95 -50.06 4.05
C LEU A 691 -46.47 -49.87 5.50
N LYS A 692 -47.36 -49.39 6.37
CA LYS A 692 -47.04 -48.97 7.75
C LYS A 692 -46.64 -50.10 8.73
N HIS A 693 -46.62 -51.38 8.34
CA HIS A 693 -46.48 -52.46 9.34
C HIS A 693 -45.66 -53.71 8.97
N SER A 694 -44.97 -53.84 7.82
CA SER A 694 -44.31 -55.12 7.48
C SER A 694 -42.79 -55.12 7.26
N SER A 695 -42.11 -53.98 7.03
CA SER A 695 -40.67 -53.98 6.71
C SER A 695 -39.78 -53.39 7.82
N ASN A 696 -38.63 -54.02 8.09
CA ASN A 696 -37.60 -53.50 9.02
C ASN A 696 -37.17 -52.05 8.67
N PHE A 697 -37.26 -51.69 7.39
CA PHE A 697 -36.99 -50.35 6.87
C PHE A 697 -37.94 -49.27 7.42
N SER A 698 -39.24 -49.54 7.46
CA SER A 698 -40.24 -48.61 8.02
C SER A 698 -40.02 -48.30 9.51
N ARG A 699 -39.50 -49.28 10.26
CA ARG A 699 -39.14 -49.17 11.68
C ARG A 699 -37.84 -48.37 11.89
N TRP A 700 -36.87 -48.49 10.98
CA TRP A 700 -35.64 -47.68 10.98
C TRP A 700 -35.91 -46.20 10.64
N ILE A 701 -36.81 -45.91 9.69
CA ILE A 701 -37.23 -44.55 9.33
C ILE A 701 -37.91 -43.83 10.51
N THR A 702 -38.71 -44.54 11.29
CA THR A 702 -39.45 -43.99 12.44
C THR A 702 -38.63 -44.00 13.72
N SER A 703 -37.48 -44.69 13.75
CA SER A 703 -36.54 -44.63 14.88
C SER A 703 -35.97 -43.21 15.02
N ARG A 704 -36.20 -42.58 16.18
CA ARG A 704 -35.48 -41.35 16.55
C ARG A 704 -33.99 -41.67 16.50
N SER A 705 -33.22 -40.85 15.77
CA SER A 705 -31.76 -40.89 15.84
C SER A 705 -31.34 -40.84 17.31
N GLU A 706 -30.75 -41.93 17.83
CA GLU A 706 -30.20 -41.94 19.17
C GLU A 706 -29.09 -40.90 19.22
N ARG A 707 -29.32 -39.88 20.03
CA ARG A 707 -28.29 -38.91 20.38
C ARG A 707 -27.29 -39.63 21.27
N VAL A 708 -26.14 -40.00 20.70
CA VAL A 708 -25.02 -40.55 21.47
C VAL A 708 -24.52 -39.46 22.44
N ARG A 709 -24.56 -39.75 23.74
CA ARG A 709 -23.89 -38.94 24.78
C ARG A 709 -22.41 -39.26 24.75
N SER A 710 -21.54 -38.25 24.70
CA SER A 710 -20.15 -38.42 25.11
C SER A 710 -20.05 -38.41 26.64
N ALA A 711 -18.95 -38.95 27.17
CA ALA A 711 -18.67 -39.08 28.60
C ALA A 711 -18.61 -37.76 29.40
N CYS A 712 -18.78 -36.60 28.75
CA CYS A 712 -18.76 -35.28 29.39
C CYS A 712 -20.11 -34.52 29.34
N GLY A 713 -21.23 -35.20 29.03
CA GLY A 713 -22.57 -34.66 29.30
C GLY A 713 -23.01 -33.43 28.48
N ARG A 714 -22.40 -33.15 27.32
CA ARG A 714 -22.83 -32.05 26.42
C ARG A 714 -23.33 -32.56 25.07
N TRP A 715 -24.41 -31.95 24.55
CA TRP A 715 -24.99 -32.27 23.24
C TRP A 715 -24.12 -31.70 22.11
N VAL A 716 -23.76 -32.51 21.10
CA VAL A 716 -23.01 -32.06 19.90
C VAL A 716 -23.66 -32.62 18.63
N LEU A 717 -23.83 -31.76 17.62
CA LEU A 717 -24.23 -32.10 16.24
C LEU A 717 -22.97 -32.44 15.43
N PRO A 718 -22.95 -33.50 14.59
CA PRO A 718 -21.83 -33.76 13.70
C PRO A 718 -21.97 -32.90 12.42
N ASN A 719 -21.24 -31.80 12.34
CA ASN A 719 -21.06 -31.08 11.08
C ASN A 719 -19.78 -31.59 10.39
N PHE A 720 -19.94 -32.08 9.16
CA PHE A 720 -18.88 -32.07 8.15
C PHE A 720 -18.41 -30.61 7.95
N ARG A 721 -17.27 -30.25 8.53
CA ARG A 721 -16.52 -29.06 8.15
C ARG A 721 -15.63 -29.44 6.98
N HIS A 722 -16.05 -29.09 5.77
CA HIS A 722 -15.08 -28.65 4.76
C HIS A 722 -14.97 -27.14 4.85
N SER A 723 -13.73 -26.69 5.03
CA SER A 723 -13.26 -25.33 4.90
C SER A 723 -13.52 -24.80 3.49
N SER A 724 -14.39 -23.81 3.37
CA SER A 724 -14.18 -22.61 2.55
C SER A 724 -15.41 -21.71 2.69
N THR A 725 -15.17 -20.40 2.67
CA THR A 725 -16.12 -19.31 2.48
C THR A 725 -16.79 -18.70 3.72
N ALA A 726 -16.13 -17.65 4.20
CA ALA A 726 -16.77 -16.45 4.72
C ALA A 726 -17.59 -15.75 3.62
N THR A 727 -18.70 -16.33 3.13
CA THR A 727 -19.68 -15.60 2.28
C THR A 727 -21.14 -16.09 2.40
N VAL A 728 -21.49 -16.97 3.34
CA VAL A 728 -22.85 -17.58 3.40
C VAL A 728 -23.80 -16.98 4.45
N GLN A 729 -23.36 -16.06 5.30
CA GLN A 729 -24.26 -15.38 6.25
C GLN A 729 -25.25 -14.38 5.58
N ARG A 730 -25.05 -13.99 4.31
CA ARG A 730 -25.93 -13.01 3.61
C ARG A 730 -27.13 -13.62 2.87
N LYS A 731 -27.23 -14.95 2.70
CA LYS A 731 -28.29 -15.57 1.87
C LYS A 731 -29.53 -16.10 2.61
N ARG A 732 -29.54 -16.15 3.94
CA ARG A 732 -30.75 -16.52 4.73
C ARG A 732 -31.70 -15.34 5.00
N ILE A 733 -31.22 -14.10 4.90
CA ILE A 733 -32.02 -12.90 5.15
C ILE A 733 -32.86 -12.52 3.91
N PHE A 734 -32.36 -12.78 2.70
CA PHE A 734 -33.07 -12.44 1.45
C PHE A 734 -34.24 -13.39 1.09
N THR A 735 -34.26 -14.61 1.61
CA THR A 735 -35.36 -15.57 1.35
C THR A 735 -36.54 -15.41 2.31
N CYS A 736 -36.35 -14.80 3.49
CA CYS A 736 -37.46 -14.43 4.38
C CYS A 736 -38.15 -13.12 3.94
N ALA A 737 -37.41 -12.19 3.32
CA ALA A 737 -37.96 -10.91 2.85
C ALA A 737 -38.97 -11.08 1.70
N ILE A 738 -38.73 -12.01 0.78
CA ILE A 738 -39.61 -12.25 -0.38
C ILE A 738 -40.95 -12.89 0.06
N ARG A 739 -40.95 -13.75 1.09
CA ARG A 739 -42.20 -14.35 1.61
C ARG A 739 -43.04 -13.41 2.50
N LEU A 740 -42.44 -12.34 3.02
CA LEU A 740 -43.15 -11.34 3.83
C LEU A 740 -43.89 -10.32 2.95
N VAL A 741 -43.33 -9.99 1.79
CA VAL A 741 -43.95 -9.06 0.81
C VAL A 741 -45.19 -9.68 0.18
N ASP A 742 -45.18 -10.98 -0.11
CA ASP A 742 -46.37 -11.71 -0.60
C ASP A 742 -47.47 -11.85 0.47
N ALA A 743 -47.11 -11.87 1.75
CA ALA A 743 -48.07 -11.93 2.86
C ALA A 743 -48.74 -10.58 3.16
N LEU A 744 -48.11 -9.46 2.80
CA LEU A 744 -48.59 -8.11 3.08
C LEU A 744 -49.54 -7.55 2.00
N LEU A 745 -49.72 -8.23 0.87
CA LEU A 745 -50.62 -7.81 -0.22
C LEU A 745 -52.09 -8.21 -0.02
N VAL A 746 -52.44 -8.93 1.06
CA VAL A 746 -53.80 -9.50 1.23
C VAL A 746 -54.68 -8.72 2.22
N TRP A 747 -54.15 -7.80 3.03
CA TRP A 747 -54.94 -7.22 4.13
C TRP A 747 -55.34 -5.75 3.88
N SER A 748 -56.59 -5.61 3.44
CA SER A 748 -57.32 -4.36 3.29
C SER A 748 -57.72 -3.75 4.65
N VAL A 749 -57.22 -2.54 4.89
CA VAL A 749 -57.87 -1.36 5.50
C VAL A 749 -58.40 -1.43 6.96
N LYS A 750 -57.98 -0.39 7.70
CA LYS A 750 -58.31 0.07 9.07
C LYS A 750 -57.53 -0.61 10.20
N TRP A 751 -57.14 0.20 11.20
CA TRP A 751 -56.24 -0.06 12.34
C TRP A 751 -54.76 0.33 12.13
N HIS A 752 -54.47 1.63 12.17
CA HIS A 752 -53.10 2.19 12.18
C HIS A 752 -52.31 1.93 13.48
N LEU A 753 -52.90 1.31 14.50
CA LEU A 753 -52.22 1.05 15.78
C LEU A 753 -51.32 -0.20 15.73
N ILE A 754 -51.72 -1.20 14.95
CA ILE A 754 -51.05 -2.52 14.92
C ILE A 754 -49.73 -2.47 14.14
N PRO A 755 -49.62 -1.81 12.96
CA PRO A 755 -48.34 -1.68 12.26
C PRO A 755 -47.32 -0.87 13.06
N PHE A 756 -47.77 0.14 13.82
CA PHE A 756 -46.90 0.96 14.67
C PHE A 756 -46.35 0.16 15.86
N LEU A 757 -47.18 -0.63 16.53
CA LEU A 757 -46.75 -1.53 17.61
C LEU A 757 -45.82 -2.65 17.12
N ILE A 758 -46.06 -3.17 15.91
CA ILE A 758 -45.17 -4.17 15.28
C ILE A 758 -43.82 -3.55 14.93
N LEU A 759 -43.78 -2.31 14.43
CA LEU A 759 -42.53 -1.62 14.09
C LEU A 759 -41.71 -1.31 15.34
N VAL A 760 -42.35 -0.83 16.41
CA VAL A 760 -41.69 -0.60 17.72
C VAL A 760 -41.19 -1.91 18.32
N GLY A 761 -41.97 -2.99 18.22
CA GLY A 761 -41.56 -4.33 18.64
C GLY A 761 -40.37 -4.87 17.84
N TYR A 762 -40.34 -4.65 16.52
CA TYR A 762 -39.24 -5.05 15.64
C TYR A 762 -37.95 -4.27 15.93
N SER A 763 -38.09 -2.99 16.27
CA SER A 763 -36.98 -2.09 16.65
C SER A 763 -36.36 -2.50 18.00
N LEU A 764 -37.21 -2.84 18.97
CA LEU A 764 -36.78 -3.30 20.30
C LEU A 764 -36.18 -4.71 20.26
N LEU A 765 -36.74 -5.63 19.47
CA LEU A 765 -36.17 -6.96 19.26
C LEU A 765 -34.84 -6.90 18.51
N GLY A 766 -34.70 -5.99 17.53
CA GLY A 766 -33.44 -5.74 16.83
C GLY A 766 -32.34 -5.20 17.75
N GLY A 767 -32.68 -4.27 18.65
CA GLY A 767 -31.76 -3.75 19.68
C GLY A 767 -31.34 -4.81 20.70
N CYS A 768 -32.27 -5.65 21.18
CA CYS A 768 -31.96 -6.74 22.10
C CYS A 768 -31.10 -7.84 21.44
N LEU A 769 -31.32 -8.16 20.16
CA LEU A 769 -30.49 -9.13 19.42
C LEU A 769 -29.06 -8.62 19.22
N PHE A 770 -28.88 -7.31 19.00
CA PHE A 770 -27.57 -6.68 18.90
C PHE A 770 -26.81 -6.75 20.24
N HIS A 771 -27.50 -6.48 21.36
CA HIS A 771 -26.92 -6.51 22.70
C HIS A 771 -26.58 -7.92 23.20
N ILE A 772 -27.27 -8.97 22.72
CA ILE A 772 -26.98 -10.38 23.01
C ILE A 772 -25.82 -10.90 22.14
N LEU A 773 -25.68 -10.40 20.91
CA LEU A 773 -24.58 -10.78 20.02
C LEU A 773 -23.23 -10.16 20.41
N GLU A 774 -23.23 -9.01 21.09
CA GLU A 774 -22.01 -8.39 21.65
C GLU A 774 -21.59 -8.91 23.04
N GLY A 775 -22.45 -9.66 23.73
CA GLY A 775 -22.20 -10.13 25.11
C GLY A 775 -21.49 -11.47 25.28
N GLY A 776 -20.95 -12.09 24.21
CA GLY A 776 -20.26 -13.38 24.28
C GLY A 776 -18.73 -13.25 24.46
N PRO A 777 -18.07 -14.13 25.24
CA PRO A 777 -16.63 -14.04 25.48
C PRO A 777 -15.85 -14.26 24.18
N SER A 778 -14.98 -13.31 23.84
CA SER A 778 -14.28 -13.22 22.56
C SER A 778 -12.99 -14.06 22.57
N THR A 779 -12.91 -15.05 21.67
CA THR A 779 -11.65 -15.66 21.24
C THR A 779 -11.03 -14.80 20.13
N ALA A 780 -9.79 -14.37 20.36
CA ALA A 780 -9.00 -13.51 19.48
C ALA A 780 -8.80 -14.11 18.07
N VAL A 781 -9.13 -13.32 17.03
CA VAL A 781 -8.52 -13.41 15.69
C VAL A 781 -8.42 -11.98 15.13
N ASN A 782 -7.18 -11.51 15.00
CA ASN A 782 -6.81 -10.21 14.44
C ASN A 782 -7.29 -10.08 12.98
N ARG A 783 -8.14 -9.08 12.71
CA ARG A 783 -8.33 -8.52 11.36
C ARG A 783 -8.21 -7.01 11.44
N SER A 784 -7.10 -6.51 10.93
CA SER A 784 -6.82 -5.08 10.73
C SER A 784 -7.83 -4.50 9.73
N THR A 785 -8.62 -3.53 10.20
CA THR A 785 -9.35 -2.57 9.36
C THR A 785 -8.59 -1.24 9.45
N ARG A 786 -8.34 -0.64 8.28
CA ARG A 786 -7.57 0.60 8.14
C ARG A 786 -8.14 1.75 8.99
N PRO A 787 -7.26 2.57 9.61
CA PRO A 787 -7.64 3.81 10.28
C PRO A 787 -7.90 4.93 9.26
N TYR A 788 -8.88 5.78 9.55
CA TYR A 788 -8.96 7.11 8.93
C TYR A 788 -7.79 7.95 9.45
N ILE A 789 -6.82 8.26 8.58
CA ILE A 789 -5.72 9.18 8.88
C ILE A 789 -6.21 10.62 8.69
N LEU A 790 -6.34 11.35 9.79
CA LEU A 790 -6.18 12.81 9.78
C LEU A 790 -4.72 13.11 9.45
N ARG A 791 -4.49 13.85 8.36
CA ARG A 791 -3.15 14.28 7.91
C ARG A 791 -2.35 14.91 9.05
N ALA A 792 -1.17 14.36 9.34
CA ALA A 792 -0.11 15.10 10.00
C ALA A 792 0.26 16.30 9.12
N ARG A 793 0.13 17.50 9.68
CA ARG A 793 0.43 18.78 9.00
C ARG A 793 1.93 19.01 9.10
N VAL A 794 2.59 19.26 7.97
CA VAL A 794 3.99 19.72 7.94
C VAL A 794 4.09 20.98 8.81
N HIS A 795 5.03 20.99 9.76
CA HIS A 795 5.25 22.14 10.64
C HIS A 795 5.64 23.35 9.78
N THR A 796 4.83 24.40 9.89
CA THR A 796 5.10 25.68 9.23
C THR A 796 6.09 26.48 10.06
N ALA A 797 6.68 27.56 9.53
CA ALA A 797 7.50 28.49 10.33
C ALA A 797 6.79 28.96 11.61
N SER A 798 5.45 29.01 11.60
CA SER A 798 4.58 29.31 12.75
C SER A 798 4.71 28.30 13.89
N ASP A 799 5.07 27.05 13.60
CA ASP A 799 5.13 25.97 14.58
C ASP A 799 6.53 25.87 15.22
N TYR A 800 7.61 26.11 14.47
CA TYR A 800 8.94 26.34 15.05
C TYR A 800 8.96 27.61 15.91
N GLN A 801 8.15 28.61 15.56
CA GLN A 801 8.00 29.82 16.35
C GLN A 801 7.35 29.51 17.70
N LYS A 802 6.33 28.64 17.72
CA LYS A 802 5.70 28.17 18.95
C LYS A 802 6.68 27.35 19.80
N GLU A 803 7.49 26.49 19.18
CA GLU A 803 8.48 25.67 19.90
C GLU A 803 9.62 26.53 20.48
N ALA A 804 10.13 27.51 19.72
CA ALA A 804 11.11 28.47 20.22
C ALA A 804 10.56 29.30 21.39
N THR A 805 9.30 29.71 21.30
CA THR A 805 8.62 30.44 22.38
C THR A 805 8.46 29.57 23.63
N LEU A 806 8.21 28.27 23.45
CA LEU A 806 8.17 27.28 24.54
C LEU A 806 9.54 27.02 25.17
N GLN A 807 10.61 26.97 24.38
CA GLN A 807 11.99 26.82 24.88
C GLN A 807 12.44 28.06 25.66
N LEU A 808 12.15 29.27 25.16
CA LEU A 808 12.38 30.53 25.88
C LEU A 808 11.59 30.60 27.18
N TRP A 809 10.35 30.11 27.17
CA TRP A 809 9.51 30.01 28.36
C TRP A 809 10.06 29.00 29.40
N ARG A 810 10.66 27.88 28.97
CA ARG A 810 11.35 26.93 29.86
C ARG A 810 12.64 27.52 30.45
N ILE A 811 13.38 28.33 29.72
CA ILE A 811 14.58 29.05 30.22
C ILE A 811 14.19 30.06 31.30
N LEU A 812 13.04 30.73 31.12
CA LEU A 812 12.46 31.64 32.12
C LEU A 812 11.98 30.92 33.39
N GLY A 813 11.66 29.63 33.30
CA GLY A 813 11.22 28.80 34.42
C GLY A 813 12.32 28.06 35.19
N LYS A 814 13.57 28.06 34.71
CA LYS A 814 14.71 27.47 35.45
C LYS A 814 15.35 28.51 36.37
N ASP A 815 15.69 28.11 37.60
CA ASP A 815 16.54 28.90 38.50
C ASP A 815 18.01 28.83 38.04
N VAL A 816 18.38 29.71 37.11
CA VAL A 816 19.74 29.86 36.58
C VAL A 816 20.11 31.35 36.61
N ASN A 817 21.40 31.66 36.77
CA ASN A 817 21.85 33.05 36.90
C ASN A 817 21.64 33.83 35.59
N ASP A 818 21.41 35.14 35.67
CA ASP A 818 20.85 35.92 34.56
C ASP A 818 21.76 35.98 33.31
N THR A 819 23.08 35.90 33.46
CA THR A 819 24.04 35.83 32.34
C THR A 819 23.91 34.53 31.55
N GLU A 820 23.70 33.41 32.25
CA GLU A 820 23.55 32.07 31.65
C GLU A 820 22.15 31.91 31.05
N ARG A 821 21.14 32.51 31.69
CA ARG A 821 19.77 32.62 31.16
C ARG A 821 19.75 33.41 29.86
N TRP A 822 20.52 34.50 29.75
CA TRP A 822 20.66 35.26 28.51
C TRP A 822 21.36 34.49 27.39
N GLN A 823 22.39 33.71 27.70
CA GLN A 823 23.11 32.92 26.71
C GLN A 823 22.22 31.79 26.15
N GLN A 824 21.42 31.12 27.00
CA GLN A 824 20.45 30.12 26.56
C GLN A 824 19.31 30.71 25.71
N VAL A 825 18.87 31.93 26.04
CA VAL A 825 17.90 32.68 25.22
C VAL A 825 18.49 32.97 23.83
N GLN A 826 19.76 33.38 23.78
CA GLN A 826 20.47 33.68 22.54
C GLN A 826 20.66 32.42 21.67
N ASP A 827 21.02 31.29 22.27
CA ASP A 827 21.15 30.00 21.58
C ASP A 827 19.79 29.48 21.06
N THR A 828 18.71 29.66 21.82
CA THR A 828 17.35 29.29 21.41
C THR A 828 16.87 30.14 20.23
N TRP A 829 17.25 31.43 20.22
CA TRP A 829 16.97 32.33 19.11
C TRP A 829 17.75 31.97 17.84
N ILE A 830 19.03 31.59 18.00
CA ILE A 830 19.87 31.10 16.90
C ILE A 830 19.32 29.77 16.34
N TRP A 831 18.89 28.85 17.21
CA TRP A 831 18.24 27.59 16.83
C TRP A 831 16.91 27.82 16.10
N TYR A 832 16.08 28.74 16.58
CA TYR A 832 14.82 29.08 15.93
C TYR A 832 15.06 29.63 14.52
N ASN A 833 15.99 30.57 14.37
CA ASN A 833 16.33 31.12 13.07
C ASN A 833 16.94 30.05 12.14
N SER A 834 17.73 29.10 12.65
CA SER A 834 18.27 28.02 11.80
C SER A 834 17.18 27.03 11.33
N LYS A 835 16.18 26.72 12.16
CA LYS A 835 15.07 25.80 11.81
C LYS A 835 13.92 26.45 11.04
N ALA A 836 13.68 27.75 11.22
CA ALA A 836 12.63 28.47 10.53
C ALA A 836 13.01 28.86 9.08
N LEU A 837 14.32 28.95 8.79
CA LEU A 837 14.84 29.28 7.45
C LEU A 837 15.16 28.04 6.58
N GLU A 838 15.39 26.85 7.17
CA GLU A 838 15.51 25.58 6.44
C GLU A 838 14.53 24.53 7.00
N PRO A 839 13.50 24.10 6.22
CA PRO A 839 12.49 23.16 6.72
C PRO A 839 13.04 21.72 6.71
N GLU A 840 13.09 21.08 7.89
CA GLU A 840 13.49 19.69 8.06
C GLU A 840 12.37 18.70 7.67
N ALA A 841 12.78 17.55 7.11
CA ALA A 841 11.90 16.45 6.74
C ALA A 841 11.27 15.73 7.96
N ALA A 842 10.04 15.26 7.80
CA ALA A 842 9.22 14.69 8.86
C ALA A 842 9.74 13.33 9.37
N MET A 843 9.92 13.20 10.69
CA MET A 843 10.05 11.89 11.34
C MET A 843 8.67 11.25 11.61
N PRO A 844 8.56 9.91 11.67
CA PRO A 844 7.30 9.24 11.98
C PRO A 844 6.92 9.33 13.47
N CYS A 845 5.65 9.66 13.76
CA CYS A 845 5.07 9.67 15.10
C CYS A 845 4.98 8.25 15.73
N PRO A 846 5.21 8.10 17.05
CA PRO A 846 4.86 6.88 17.78
C PRO A 846 3.33 6.75 17.93
N LYS A 847 2.84 5.52 17.93
CA LYS A 847 1.41 5.20 18.06
C LYS A 847 0.90 5.57 19.45
N PHE A 848 -0.15 6.40 19.50
CA PHE A 848 -0.93 6.72 20.71
C PHE A 848 -2.39 6.33 20.44
N GLU A 849 -2.96 5.47 21.28
CA GLU A 849 -4.38 5.10 21.23
C GLU A 849 -5.20 6.02 22.15
N LEU A 850 -6.31 6.56 21.64
CA LEU A 850 -7.27 7.38 22.40
C LEU A 850 -8.27 6.49 23.16
N PRO A 851 -8.67 6.82 24.40
CA PRO A 851 -9.79 6.14 25.06
C PRO A 851 -11.11 6.50 24.36
N LYS A 852 -11.95 5.50 24.07
CA LYS A 852 -13.29 5.69 23.48
C LYS A 852 -14.23 6.35 24.50
N PRO A 853 -15.06 7.34 24.12
CA PRO A 853 -16.13 7.81 24.99
C PRO A 853 -17.23 6.74 25.06
N LYS A 854 -17.70 6.43 26.28
CA LYS A 854 -18.96 5.69 26.48
C LYS A 854 -20.11 6.57 26.00
N LEU A 855 -20.70 6.24 24.85
CA LEU A 855 -21.99 6.78 24.45
C LEU A 855 -23.08 5.91 25.09
N GLU A 856 -23.67 6.36 26.20
CA GLU A 856 -24.86 5.72 26.74
C GLU A 856 -26.04 6.02 25.80
N LEU A 857 -26.42 5.03 24.98
CA LEU A 857 -27.63 5.10 24.17
C LEU A 857 -28.86 4.90 25.06
N ASN A 858 -29.48 6.01 25.45
CA ASN A 858 -30.74 6.00 26.17
C ASN A 858 -31.90 5.74 25.19
N PHE A 859 -32.99 5.16 25.69
CA PHE A 859 -34.22 4.88 24.92
C PHE A 859 -34.68 6.09 24.07
N TRP A 860 -34.55 7.30 24.60
CA TRP A 860 -34.93 8.54 23.95
C TRP A 860 -34.05 8.93 22.76
N THR A 861 -32.76 8.57 22.76
CA THR A 861 -31.85 8.79 21.62
C THR A 861 -32.19 7.89 20.44
N SER A 862 -32.66 6.66 20.68
CA SER A 862 -33.18 5.78 19.62
C SER A 862 -34.52 6.25 19.06
N VAL A 863 -35.41 6.80 19.90
CA VAL A 863 -36.68 7.37 19.45
C VAL A 863 -36.45 8.64 18.62
N TYR A 864 -35.50 9.50 19.02
CA TYR A 864 -35.13 10.70 18.26
C TYR A 864 -34.65 10.34 16.85
N TYR A 865 -33.76 9.35 16.71
CA TYR A 865 -33.26 8.90 15.41
C TYR A 865 -34.36 8.32 14.50
N ALA A 866 -35.27 7.53 15.07
CA ALA A 866 -36.39 6.96 14.33
C ALA A 866 -37.39 8.02 13.83
N VAL A 867 -37.60 9.10 14.61
CA VAL A 867 -38.46 10.23 14.21
C VAL A 867 -37.78 11.08 13.13
N THR A 868 -36.47 11.31 13.20
CA THR A 868 -35.73 12.02 12.15
C THR A 868 -35.72 11.28 10.82
N ASP A 869 -35.60 9.94 10.82
CA ASP A 869 -35.63 9.13 9.60
C ASP A 869 -37.03 9.09 8.96
N MET A 870 -38.09 9.12 9.77
CA MET A 870 -39.47 9.23 9.26
C MET A 870 -39.77 10.63 8.70
N ALA A 871 -39.20 11.68 9.29
CA ALA A 871 -39.36 13.05 8.81
C ALA A 871 -38.65 13.27 7.45
N THR A 872 -37.46 12.70 7.25
CA THR A 872 -36.75 12.73 5.97
C THR A 872 -37.44 11.89 4.89
N LEU A 873 -37.99 10.71 5.24
CA LEU A 873 -38.78 9.91 4.28
C LEU A 873 -40.08 10.59 3.85
N CYS A 874 -40.75 11.33 4.76
CA CYS A 874 -41.94 12.11 4.42
C CYS A 874 -41.61 13.32 3.52
N LEU A 875 -40.45 13.97 3.71
CA LEU A 875 -40.00 15.08 2.86
C LEU A 875 -39.66 14.60 1.43
N VAL A 876 -39.01 13.44 1.30
CA VAL A 876 -38.67 12.84 -0.01
C VAL A 876 -39.93 12.39 -0.78
N GLN A 877 -40.99 11.95 -0.08
CA GLN A 877 -42.27 11.62 -0.73
C GLN A 877 -43.08 12.85 -1.17
N GLN A 878 -42.84 14.02 -0.56
CA GLN A 878 -43.51 15.28 -0.95
C GLN A 878 -42.89 15.89 -2.22
N GLU A 879 -41.57 15.77 -2.42
CA GLU A 879 -40.89 16.24 -3.64
C GLU A 879 -41.23 15.40 -4.89
N ALA A 880 -41.53 14.10 -4.72
CA ALA A 880 -41.91 13.22 -5.83
C ALA A 880 -43.34 13.45 -6.39
N LYS A 881 -44.13 14.32 -5.76
CA LYS A 881 -45.51 14.66 -6.19
C LYS A 881 -45.65 15.97 -6.96
N TYR A 882 -44.57 16.74 -7.11
CA TYR A 882 -44.56 18.00 -7.88
C TYR A 882 -43.34 18.05 -8.80
N SER A 883 -43.38 17.25 -9.86
CA SER A 883 -42.66 17.53 -11.12
C SER A 883 -43.42 16.84 -12.25
N PRO A 884 -43.69 17.53 -13.37
CA PRO A 884 -44.62 17.08 -14.41
C PRO A 884 -44.18 15.81 -15.14
#